data_AF-A0A7Y4R3D9-F1
#
_entry.id   AF-A0A7Y4R3D9-F1
#
_cell.length_a   1.000
_cell.length_b   1.000
_cell.length_c   1.000
_cell.angle_alpha   90.00
_cell.angle_beta   90.00
_cell.angle_gamma   90.00
#
_symmetry.space_group_name_H-M   'P 1'
#
loop_
_entity.id
_entity.type
_entity.pdbx_description
1 polymer ?
#
loop_
_entity_poly.entity_id
_entity_poly.type
_entity_poly.pdbx_seq_one_letter_code
_entity_poly.pdbx_strand_id
1 'polypeptide(L)'
;MKKYLLILLLLPQLAWAQVVTTTPAFPVANQPVTITVDVSGTSLDKLAWDNTTNPVWIWTWIKKTGTADADAPTNVNPATAAQDAAKCTRISTNPDKYQITFTPTTFFNKTAAEIPRIGLKLKTRNWTDNKQTDVDKFIDFSSGFNATFSAPTSSSFFTNTGDQFPITVNASESATLTLKINGSTVATQTGTSLTYNHTVTETSGTTQVVCEAVSGTQNKSISFSYTVRSATVVQARPSGIKDGINYSADPTKVTLGLWAPGKSSVYVLGDFNNWGISSTYQMKKSGEHFWLEITGLTSGTEYAFQYLIDETIKVADPYSDKILDPDDQYIPATTYPSLKTFPEKALTDKWYFNRVSVLQTNQQPYQWQTASYQKPAKEKLVIYELHIRDFFGPDKKNYQSLIDTISYFKRLGINTIELMPITEFSGNDSWGYNPNFMFAPDKFYGTKNKLKEFIDKCHQNGIAVILDIVMNQQDLPNSYLMMDFNFTTFKPTANNRWFNVDATHPFNVFFDMNHESPYTKTYLDTINHYWLNEFKIDGYRYDLSKGFTQTNNPSNVSAWGAYDASRIAILKRMADKIWSHTPNAYVILEHFADNNEEKELAEYKSSEGKGMMLWSNFNNAFNQNTMGYGSSNDISGIYFVNRSFTVPGAIGYMESHDEERLMHKNLQFGNSAGLYS
;
A
#
# COMPACT_ATOMS: atom_id res chain seq x y z
N MET A 1 10.61 -27.55 51.49
CA MET A 1 11.88 -26.79 51.49
C MET A 1 11.81 -25.68 50.45
N LYS A 2 12.54 -24.61 50.72
CA LYS A 2 12.51 -23.24 50.17
C LYS A 2 12.76 -23.09 48.65
N LYS A 3 11.98 -22.16 48.05
CA LYS A 3 12.34 -21.04 47.12
C LYS A 3 13.02 -21.40 45.76
N TYR A 4 12.70 -20.80 44.61
CA TYR A 4 12.44 -19.39 44.32
C TYR A 4 11.49 -19.15 43.13
N LEU A 5 10.73 -18.07 43.30
CA LEU A 5 10.01 -17.24 42.35
C LEU A 5 10.96 -16.68 41.27
N LEU A 6 10.59 -16.73 39.99
CA LEU A 6 11.12 -15.80 38.99
C LEU A 6 9.94 -15.04 38.37
N ILE A 7 9.80 -13.79 38.80
CA ILE A 7 8.94 -12.77 38.21
C ILE A 7 9.63 -12.34 36.92
N LEU A 8 9.04 -12.65 35.75
CA LEU A 8 9.34 -11.90 34.53
C LEU A 8 8.45 -10.67 34.51
N LEU A 9 9.02 -9.53 34.90
CA LEU A 9 8.48 -8.21 34.60
C LEU A 9 8.45 -8.05 33.08
N LEU A 10 7.27 -8.23 32.47
CA LEU A 10 6.97 -7.67 31.16
C LEU A 10 6.83 -6.15 31.33
N LEU A 11 7.96 -5.45 31.24
CA LEU A 11 7.97 -4.02 30.92
C LEU A 11 7.28 -3.84 29.57
N PRO A 12 6.24 -3.01 29.44
CA PRO A 12 5.72 -2.66 28.13
C PRO A 12 6.82 -1.88 27.41
N GLN A 13 7.47 -2.50 26.42
CA GLN A 13 8.24 -1.77 25.43
C GLN A 13 7.23 -0.98 24.59
N LEU A 14 6.99 0.26 25.01
CA LEU A 14 6.37 1.26 24.16
C LEU A 14 7.28 1.43 22.95
N ALA A 15 6.82 0.99 21.79
CA ALA A 15 7.45 1.33 20.53
C ALA A 15 7.35 2.85 20.36
N TRP A 16 8.48 3.53 20.31
CA TRP A 16 8.52 4.99 20.16
C TRP A 16 8.21 5.32 18.71
N ALA A 17 7.02 5.89 18.48
CA ALA A 17 6.70 6.53 17.22
C ALA A 17 7.57 7.78 17.04
N GLN A 18 7.79 8.23 15.80
CA GLN A 18 8.40 9.54 15.52
C GLN A 18 7.57 10.65 16.20
N VAL A 19 8.08 11.23 17.29
CA VAL A 19 7.39 12.24 18.10
C VAL A 19 7.89 13.63 17.73
N VAL A 20 6.95 14.53 17.43
CA VAL A 20 7.20 15.98 17.40
C VAL A 20 6.62 16.58 18.66
N THR A 21 7.42 17.37 19.38
CA THR A 21 7.01 18.09 20.58
C THR A 21 7.39 19.55 20.47
N THR A 22 6.65 20.42 21.17
CA THR A 22 6.91 21.85 21.19
C THR A 22 7.13 22.36 22.60
N THR A 23 7.99 23.36 22.74
CA THR A 23 8.12 24.17 23.95
C THR A 23 7.94 25.64 23.56
N PRO A 24 6.90 26.34 24.08
CA PRO A 24 5.88 25.86 25.02
C PRO A 24 4.94 24.80 24.39
N ALA A 25 4.24 24.04 25.24
CA ALA A 25 3.32 22.98 24.81
C ALA A 25 2.12 23.50 24.01
N PHE A 26 1.75 24.76 24.21
CA PHE A 26 0.76 25.49 23.41
C PHE A 26 1.47 26.61 22.66
N PRO A 27 2.14 26.32 21.53
CA PRO A 27 2.89 27.33 20.82
C PRO A 27 1.94 28.35 20.20
N VAL A 28 2.34 29.63 20.18
CA VAL A 28 1.59 30.73 19.56
C VAL A 28 2.45 31.29 18.44
N ALA A 29 1.87 31.52 17.26
CA ALA A 29 2.63 31.79 16.04
C ALA A 29 3.52 33.06 16.10
N ASN A 30 3.19 34.04 16.94
CA ASN A 30 3.97 35.27 17.13
C ASN A 30 4.99 35.19 18.28
N GLN A 31 5.19 34.01 18.88
CA GLN A 31 6.17 33.78 19.93
C GLN A 31 7.21 32.75 19.48
N PRO A 32 8.42 32.75 20.07
CA PRO A 32 9.40 31.69 19.83
C PRO A 32 8.83 30.32 20.24
N VAL A 33 8.99 29.33 19.36
CA VAL A 33 8.71 27.92 19.64
C VAL A 33 9.98 27.11 19.41
N THR A 34 10.31 26.24 20.36
CA THR A 34 11.29 25.18 20.17
C THR A 34 10.55 23.92 19.74
N ILE A 35 10.87 23.42 18.55
CA ILE A 35 10.35 22.18 18.01
C ILE A 35 11.41 21.11 18.20
N THR A 36 11.06 20.00 18.83
CA THR A 36 11.90 18.82 18.96
C THR A 36 11.30 17.67 18.17
N VAL A 37 12.07 17.10 17.26
CA VAL A 37 11.70 15.98 16.41
C VAL A 37 12.58 14.78 16.77
N ASP A 38 11.94 13.69 17.20
CA ASP A 38 12.56 12.37 17.27
C ASP A 38 12.62 11.79 15.85
N VAL A 39 13.76 11.23 15.43
CA VAL A 39 13.98 10.66 14.09
C VAL A 39 14.25 9.15 14.12
N SER A 40 14.08 8.50 15.28
CA SER A 40 14.28 7.05 15.40
C SER A 40 13.43 6.27 14.38
N GLY A 41 14.05 5.29 13.73
CA GLY A 41 13.41 4.45 12.71
C GLY A 41 13.15 5.11 11.36
N THR A 42 13.65 6.32 11.10
CA THR A 42 13.62 6.95 9.77
C THR A 42 14.94 6.72 9.02
N SER A 43 15.02 7.14 7.76
CA SER A 43 16.31 7.20 7.03
C SER A 43 17.37 8.12 7.68
N LEU A 44 16.97 8.89 8.71
CA LEU A 44 17.84 9.72 9.54
C LEU A 44 18.28 9.05 10.86
N ASP A 45 17.86 7.82 11.15
CA ASP A 45 18.24 7.07 12.36
C ASP A 45 19.71 6.60 12.32
N LYS A 46 20.39 6.57 13.48
CA LYS A 46 21.73 5.96 13.73
C LYS A 46 22.91 6.35 12.86
N LEU A 47 22.74 7.24 11.90
CA LEU A 47 23.86 7.65 11.08
C LEU A 47 24.82 8.56 11.88
N ALA A 48 26.11 8.43 11.54
CA ALA A 48 27.26 8.97 12.28
C ALA A 48 27.42 10.50 12.10
N TRP A 49 26.38 11.26 12.43
CA TRP A 49 26.26 12.67 12.06
C TRP A 49 26.41 13.62 13.25
N ASP A 50 27.46 14.42 13.23
CA ASP A 50 27.55 15.60 14.08
C ASP A 50 26.92 16.82 13.36
N ASN A 51 26.64 17.89 14.11
CA ASN A 51 26.07 19.14 13.59
C ASN A 51 27.01 19.88 12.60
N THR A 52 28.21 19.36 12.37
CA THR A 52 29.31 19.95 11.62
C THR A 52 29.57 19.27 10.27
N THR A 53 29.47 17.94 10.21
CA THR A 53 29.81 17.11 9.04
C THR A 53 28.58 16.76 8.21
N ASN A 54 27.42 16.56 8.86
CA ASN A 54 26.17 16.22 8.18
C ASN A 54 24.96 16.92 8.82
N PRO A 55 24.86 18.24 8.65
CA PRO A 55 23.74 19.03 9.16
C PRO A 55 22.38 18.64 8.58
N VAL A 56 21.33 18.89 9.36
CA VAL A 56 19.92 18.64 9.03
C VAL A 56 19.16 19.96 9.04
N TRP A 57 18.24 20.14 8.11
CA TRP A 57 17.37 21.31 8.00
C TRP A 57 15.90 20.94 8.11
N ILE A 58 15.11 21.85 8.66
CA ILE A 58 13.65 21.76 8.60
C ILE A 58 13.16 22.21 7.22
N TRP A 59 12.32 21.40 6.61
CA TRP A 59 11.46 21.77 5.49
C TRP A 59 10.04 21.95 6.04
N THR A 60 9.46 23.14 5.94
CA THR A 60 8.19 23.44 6.60
C THR A 60 7.30 24.37 5.78
N TRP A 61 5.98 24.19 5.90
CA TRP A 61 4.98 24.94 5.14
C TRP A 61 3.78 25.24 6.03
N ILE A 62 3.05 26.31 5.73
CA ILE A 62 1.78 26.63 6.37
C ILE A 62 0.71 25.71 5.80
N LYS A 63 -0.03 25.04 6.69
CA LYS A 63 -1.20 24.23 6.34
C LYS A 63 -2.46 24.95 6.77
N LYS A 64 -3.39 25.18 5.83
CA LYS A 64 -4.69 25.79 6.13
C LYS A 64 -5.80 25.09 5.33
N THR A 65 -6.87 24.73 6.03
CA THR A 65 -8.00 24.01 5.43
C THR A 65 -8.61 24.82 4.28
N GLY A 66 -8.73 24.19 3.11
CA GLY A 66 -9.36 24.78 1.92
C GLY A 66 -8.49 25.78 1.15
N THR A 67 -7.20 25.91 1.46
CA THR A 67 -6.25 26.76 0.72
C THR A 67 -4.99 25.97 0.37
N ALA A 68 -4.31 26.36 -0.70
CA ALA A 68 -3.01 25.79 -1.04
C ALA A 68 -2.00 26.02 0.09
N ASP A 69 -1.10 25.06 0.27
CA ASP A 69 -0.02 25.12 1.25
C ASP A 69 0.97 26.23 0.86
N ALA A 70 1.56 26.91 1.85
CA ALA A 70 2.53 27.98 1.62
C ALA A 70 3.88 27.64 2.25
N ASP A 71 4.88 27.37 1.40
CA ASP A 71 6.23 27.03 1.85
C ASP A 71 6.91 28.15 2.62
N ALA A 72 7.77 27.79 3.58
CA ALA A 72 8.66 28.75 4.22
C ALA A 72 9.67 29.31 3.20
N PRO A 73 10.03 30.59 3.28
CA PRO A 73 11.11 31.16 2.46
C PRO A 73 12.45 30.42 2.57
N THR A 74 12.64 29.67 3.66
CA THR A 74 13.84 28.87 3.92
C THR A 74 13.82 27.48 3.26
N ASN A 75 12.75 27.10 2.57
CA ASN A 75 12.63 25.84 1.83
C ASN A 75 13.49 25.87 0.54
N VAL A 76 14.79 26.08 0.69
CA VAL A 76 15.80 26.10 -0.38
C VAL A 76 16.85 25.01 -0.15
N ASN A 77 17.32 24.37 -1.23
CA ASN A 77 18.23 23.22 -1.11
C ASN A 77 19.56 23.68 -0.48
N PRO A 78 19.96 23.18 0.71
CA PRO A 78 21.17 23.63 1.39
C PRO A 78 22.47 23.31 0.63
N ALA A 79 22.43 22.39 -0.33
CA ALA A 79 23.53 22.19 -1.26
C ALA A 79 23.77 23.40 -2.19
N THR A 80 22.70 24.16 -2.51
CA THR A 80 22.73 25.31 -3.41
C THR A 80 22.70 26.67 -2.67
N ALA A 81 21.95 26.75 -1.58
CA ALA A 81 21.79 27.96 -0.79
C ALA A 81 21.38 27.59 0.66
N ALA A 82 22.35 27.29 1.52
CA ALA A 82 22.06 26.94 2.91
C ALA A 82 21.48 28.13 3.68
N GLN A 83 20.37 27.89 4.39
CA GLN A 83 19.73 28.85 5.29
C GLN A 83 19.99 28.40 6.73
N ASP A 84 20.85 29.12 7.45
CA ASP A 84 21.15 28.81 8.85
C ASP A 84 19.90 28.91 9.74
N ALA A 85 18.95 29.79 9.37
CA ALA A 85 17.68 29.91 10.07
C ALA A 85 16.88 28.59 10.12
N ALA A 86 16.99 27.73 9.10
CA ALA A 86 16.31 26.44 9.04
C ALA A 86 17.16 25.27 9.55
N LYS A 87 18.40 25.52 10.00
CA LYS A 87 19.32 24.48 10.43
C LYS A 87 18.93 23.95 11.81
N CYS A 88 18.74 22.65 11.93
CA CYS A 88 18.42 21.98 13.19
C CYS A 88 19.69 21.65 13.98
N THR A 89 19.55 21.54 15.30
CA THR A 89 20.60 21.14 16.23
C THR A 89 20.30 19.76 16.81
N ARG A 90 21.20 18.80 16.66
CA ARG A 90 21.11 17.47 17.30
C ARG A 90 21.25 17.61 18.83
N ILE A 91 20.41 16.93 19.59
CA ILE A 91 20.46 16.91 21.06
C ILE A 91 21.58 15.98 21.51
N SER A 92 22.55 16.48 22.27
CA SER A 92 23.75 15.72 22.66
C SER A 92 23.46 14.50 23.54
N THR A 93 22.38 14.56 24.34
CA THR A 93 21.97 13.47 25.24
C THR A 93 21.10 12.41 24.57
N ASN A 94 20.60 12.67 23.37
CA ASN A 94 19.86 11.68 22.58
C ASN A 94 20.16 11.91 21.09
N PRO A 95 20.99 11.05 20.47
CA PRO A 95 21.38 11.20 19.08
C PRO A 95 20.18 11.12 18.13
N ASP A 96 19.04 10.58 18.52
CA ASP A 96 17.90 10.47 17.61
C ASP A 96 16.96 11.67 17.70
N LYS A 97 17.37 12.77 18.34
CA LYS A 97 16.54 13.98 18.48
C LYS A 97 17.22 15.22 17.91
N TYR A 98 16.44 15.97 17.14
CA TYR A 98 16.83 17.27 16.58
C TYR A 98 15.89 18.35 17.10
N GLN A 99 16.44 19.54 17.35
CA GLN A 99 15.67 20.71 17.77
C GLN A 99 15.93 21.92 16.89
N ILE A 100 14.92 22.76 16.76
CA ILE A 100 15.03 24.08 16.14
C ILE A 100 14.14 25.07 16.88
N THR A 101 14.63 26.30 17.07
CA THR A 101 13.87 27.38 17.71
C THR A 101 13.69 28.53 16.74
N PHE A 102 12.44 28.94 16.50
CA PHE A 102 12.14 30.12 15.68
C PHE A 102 10.80 30.74 16.08
N THR A 103 10.58 31.99 15.66
CA THR A 103 9.27 32.65 15.74
C THR A 103 8.54 32.49 14.40
N PRO A 104 7.42 31.76 14.33
CA PRO A 104 6.76 31.42 13.07
C PRO A 104 6.41 32.63 12.19
N THR A 105 5.90 33.73 12.75
CA THR A 105 5.58 34.95 11.97
C THR A 105 6.80 35.50 11.22
N THR A 106 7.97 35.49 11.86
CA THR A 106 9.21 35.96 11.25
C THR A 106 9.76 34.92 10.28
N PHE A 107 9.68 33.63 10.63
CA PHE A 107 10.21 32.53 9.83
C PHE A 107 9.48 32.39 8.48
N PHE A 108 8.16 32.57 8.47
CA PHE A 108 7.33 32.51 7.26
C PHE A 108 7.11 33.88 6.59
N ASN A 109 7.50 34.98 7.24
CA ASN A 109 7.15 36.34 6.82
C ASN A 109 5.62 36.53 6.64
N LYS A 110 4.86 36.11 7.66
CA LYS A 110 3.39 36.06 7.67
C LYS A 110 2.85 36.52 9.02
N THR A 111 1.60 36.98 9.04
CA THR A 111 0.92 37.33 10.30
C THR A 111 0.51 36.08 11.08
N ALA A 112 0.33 36.18 12.40
CA ALA A 112 -0.05 35.02 13.22
C ALA A 112 -1.38 34.38 12.78
N ALA A 113 -2.33 35.19 12.31
CA ALA A 113 -3.61 34.71 11.79
C ALA A 113 -3.48 33.91 10.48
N GLU A 114 -2.38 34.08 9.75
CA GLU A 114 -2.08 33.31 8.55
C GLU A 114 -1.39 31.97 8.86
N ILE A 115 -0.97 31.71 10.11
CA ILE A 115 -0.21 30.51 10.50
C ILE A 115 -0.99 29.72 11.58
N PRO A 116 -2.15 29.11 11.24
CA PRO A 116 -2.89 28.29 12.19
C PRO A 116 -2.21 26.95 12.47
N ARG A 117 -1.47 26.42 11.49
CA ARG A 117 -0.79 25.12 11.53
C ARG A 117 0.40 25.15 10.58
N ILE A 118 1.46 24.43 10.93
CA ILE A 118 2.57 24.15 10.01
C ILE A 118 2.73 22.64 9.82
N GLY A 119 3.05 22.23 8.59
CA GLY A 119 3.62 20.92 8.29
C GLY A 119 5.15 20.99 8.31
N LEU A 120 5.83 19.90 8.65
CA LEU A 120 7.28 19.81 8.69
C LEU A 120 7.83 18.43 8.32
N LYS A 121 9.03 18.44 7.75
CA LYS A 121 9.95 17.31 7.56
C LYS A 121 11.37 17.74 7.93
N LEU A 122 12.19 16.79 8.37
CA LEU A 122 13.64 17.02 8.46
C LEU A 122 14.33 16.39 7.26
N LYS A 123 15.29 17.11 6.67
CA LYS A 123 16.03 16.71 5.46
C LYS A 123 17.54 16.92 5.63
N THR A 124 18.35 16.10 4.97
CA THR A 124 19.81 16.28 4.87
C THR A 124 20.18 17.44 3.93
N ARG A 125 21.49 17.67 3.73
CA ARG A 125 22.03 18.75 2.89
C ARG A 125 21.66 18.63 1.42
N ASN A 126 21.71 17.41 0.85
CA ASN A 126 21.50 17.19 -0.57
C ASN A 126 20.21 16.44 -0.78
N TRP A 127 19.14 17.17 -1.10
CA TRP A 127 17.78 16.60 -1.16
C TRP A 127 17.56 15.55 -2.25
N THR A 128 18.53 15.34 -3.15
CA THR A 128 18.50 14.23 -4.10
C THR A 128 18.87 12.88 -3.46
N ASP A 129 19.36 12.86 -2.22
CA ASP A 129 19.70 11.63 -1.50
C ASP A 129 18.46 10.94 -0.87
N ASN A 130 17.29 11.58 -0.93
CA ASN A 130 16.02 11.15 -0.34
C ASN A 130 16.10 10.77 1.15
N LYS A 131 17.07 11.30 1.90
CA LYS A 131 17.18 11.10 3.35
C LYS A 131 16.37 12.14 4.10
N GLN A 132 15.23 11.72 4.62
CA GLN A 132 14.28 12.56 5.34
C GLN A 132 13.48 11.78 6.37
N THR A 133 12.72 12.51 7.18
CA THR A 133 11.63 11.92 7.97
C THR A 133 10.51 11.42 7.07
N ASP A 134 9.99 10.23 7.36
CA ASP A 134 9.16 9.46 6.41
C ASP A 134 7.71 9.98 6.27
N VAL A 135 7.21 10.72 7.27
CA VAL A 135 5.82 11.19 7.30
C VAL A 135 5.79 12.67 7.65
N ASP A 136 4.91 13.42 6.97
CA ASP A 136 4.64 14.81 7.30
C ASP A 136 4.15 14.93 8.75
N LYS A 137 4.80 15.79 9.52
CA LYS A 137 4.39 16.08 10.89
C LYS A 137 3.78 17.46 10.95
N PHE A 138 2.83 17.64 11.85
CA PHE A 138 2.10 18.89 11.95
C PHE A 138 2.16 19.46 13.36
N ILE A 139 2.21 20.78 13.45
CA ILE A 139 2.13 21.54 14.70
C ILE A 139 1.03 22.58 14.54
N ASP A 140 0.06 22.53 15.43
CA ASP A 140 -1.00 23.53 15.53
C ASP A 140 -0.56 24.68 16.43
N PHE A 141 -0.80 25.91 15.98
CA PHE A 141 -0.55 27.10 16.78
C PHE A 141 -1.84 27.52 17.47
N SER A 142 -1.76 27.67 18.79
CA SER A 142 -2.92 27.99 19.62
C SER A 142 -3.34 29.44 19.42
N SER A 143 -4.64 29.64 19.18
CA SER A 143 -5.32 30.93 19.33
C SER A 143 -6.36 30.80 20.44
N GLY A 144 -6.20 31.57 21.53
CA GLY A 144 -7.10 31.51 22.68
C GLY A 144 -6.84 30.33 23.62
N PHE A 145 -7.81 30.04 24.51
CA PHE A 145 -7.71 28.99 25.52
C PHE A 145 -7.64 27.58 24.90
N ASN A 146 -6.68 26.78 25.38
CA ASN A 146 -6.46 25.42 24.91
C ASN A 146 -6.12 24.47 26.07
N ALA A 147 -6.40 23.18 25.89
CA ALA A 147 -6.07 22.13 26.84
C ALA A 147 -5.62 20.87 26.09
N THR A 148 -4.71 20.08 26.67
CA THR A 148 -4.24 18.83 26.08
C THR A 148 -3.85 17.82 27.16
N PHE A 149 -3.85 16.53 26.81
CA PHE A 149 -3.24 15.49 27.64
C PHE A 149 -1.74 15.41 27.31
N SER A 150 -0.89 15.51 28.34
CA SER A 150 0.54 15.21 28.22
C SER A 150 0.88 13.81 28.70
N ALA A 151 -0.01 13.18 29.47
CA ALA A 151 0.01 11.76 29.77
C ALA A 151 -1.43 11.24 29.89
N PRO A 152 -1.82 10.14 29.23
CA PRO A 152 -1.07 9.45 28.17
C PRO A 152 -0.95 10.34 26.92
N THR A 153 0.08 10.10 26.11
CA THR A 153 0.30 10.81 24.84
C THR A 153 -0.55 10.24 23.69
N SER A 154 -0.98 8.99 23.82
CA SER A 154 -1.85 8.32 22.85
C SER A 154 -3.32 8.64 23.12
N SER A 155 -4.07 8.96 22.07
CA SER A 155 -5.53 9.16 22.14
C SER A 155 -6.32 7.86 22.39
N SER A 156 -5.70 6.70 22.16
CA SER A 156 -6.25 5.37 22.38
C SER A 156 -5.14 4.35 22.66
N PHE A 157 -5.29 3.49 23.67
CA PHE A 157 -4.31 2.41 23.97
C PHE A 157 -4.95 1.23 24.72
N PHE A 158 -4.22 0.11 24.81
CA PHE A 158 -4.63 -1.07 25.58
C PHE A 158 -4.04 -1.09 26.99
N THR A 159 -4.80 -1.61 27.94
CA THR A 159 -4.38 -1.81 29.34
C THR A 159 -5.01 -3.08 29.91
N ASN A 160 -4.67 -3.45 31.14
CA ASN A 160 -5.25 -4.57 31.87
C ASN A 160 -5.89 -4.06 33.17
N THR A 161 -6.84 -4.82 33.70
CA THR A 161 -7.40 -4.57 35.02
C THR A 161 -6.30 -4.55 36.09
N GLY A 162 -6.31 -3.53 36.94
CA GLY A 162 -5.31 -3.33 37.98
C GLY A 162 -4.07 -2.55 37.53
N ASP A 163 -3.86 -2.33 36.23
CA ASP A 163 -2.80 -1.46 35.75
C ASP A 163 -3.01 -0.03 36.28
N GLN A 164 -1.89 0.68 36.48
CA GLN A 164 -1.89 2.08 36.90
C GLN A 164 -1.17 2.94 35.87
N PHE A 165 -1.71 4.12 35.59
CA PHE A 165 -1.05 5.10 34.73
C PHE A 165 -1.42 6.54 35.13
N PRO A 166 -0.50 7.50 34.92
CA PRO A 166 -0.79 8.89 35.19
C PRO A 166 -1.66 9.49 34.07
N ILE A 167 -2.61 10.31 34.47
CA ILE A 167 -3.39 11.19 33.61
C ILE A 167 -2.97 12.62 33.94
N THR A 168 -2.26 13.26 33.02
CA THR A 168 -1.84 14.65 33.14
C THR A 168 -2.48 15.49 32.06
N VAL A 169 -3.23 16.51 32.49
CA VAL A 169 -3.84 17.52 31.64
C VAL A 169 -3.07 18.82 31.82
N ASN A 170 -2.74 19.49 30.73
CA ASN A 170 -2.22 20.85 30.74
C ASN A 170 -3.21 21.80 30.06
N ALA A 171 -3.23 23.05 30.53
CA ALA A 171 -3.99 24.13 29.94
C ALA A 171 -3.07 25.32 29.61
N SER A 172 -3.41 26.08 28.57
CA SER A 172 -2.64 27.23 28.10
C SER A 172 -2.58 28.37 29.11
N GLU A 173 -3.57 28.45 30.00
CA GLU A 173 -3.67 29.39 31.11
C GLU A 173 -4.41 28.74 32.28
N SER A 174 -4.51 29.45 33.41
CA SER A 174 -5.19 28.92 34.59
C SER A 174 -6.67 28.63 34.28
N ALA A 175 -7.10 27.41 34.57
CA ALA A 175 -8.46 26.93 34.32
C ALA A 175 -8.90 25.95 35.42
N THR A 176 -10.21 25.82 35.61
CA THR A 176 -10.77 24.69 36.36
C THR A 176 -10.78 23.47 35.45
N LEU A 177 -9.93 22.50 35.78
CA LEU A 177 -9.78 21.22 35.08
C LEU A 177 -10.58 20.15 35.81
N THR A 178 -11.59 19.59 35.17
CA THR A 178 -12.46 18.54 35.72
C THR A 178 -12.26 17.26 34.95
N LEU A 179 -11.60 16.28 35.55
CA LEU A 179 -11.34 14.98 34.95
C LEU A 179 -12.49 14.02 35.27
N LYS A 180 -13.06 13.41 34.22
CA LYS A 180 -14.15 12.44 34.27
C LYS A 180 -13.72 11.12 33.64
N ILE A 181 -14.06 10.01 34.29
CA ILE A 181 -13.88 8.65 33.78
C ILE A 181 -15.26 7.99 33.78
N ASN A 182 -15.70 7.49 32.62
CA ASN A 182 -17.07 6.98 32.43
C ASN A 182 -18.15 7.97 32.91
N GLY A 183 -17.94 9.27 32.63
CA GLY A 183 -18.86 10.35 33.02
C GLY A 183 -18.81 10.77 34.49
N SER A 184 -18.14 10.00 35.36
CA SER A 184 -17.99 10.33 36.78
C SER A 184 -16.76 11.18 37.04
N THR A 185 -16.89 12.28 37.77
CA THR A 185 -15.75 13.13 38.15
C THR A 185 -14.83 12.39 39.12
N VAL A 186 -13.57 12.26 38.75
CA VAL A 186 -12.53 11.59 39.56
C VAL A 186 -11.52 12.58 40.15
N ALA A 187 -11.35 13.74 39.53
CA ALA A 187 -10.47 14.80 40.02
C ALA A 187 -10.94 16.17 39.52
N THR A 188 -10.68 17.21 40.31
CA THR A 188 -10.90 18.60 39.91
C THR A 188 -9.81 19.48 40.50
N GLN A 189 -9.22 20.35 39.69
CA GLN A 189 -8.17 21.27 40.13
C GLN A 189 -8.24 22.58 39.36
N THR A 190 -7.99 23.71 40.03
CA THR A 190 -7.80 25.00 39.37
C THR A 190 -6.31 25.27 39.20
N GLY A 191 -5.86 25.53 37.98
CA GLY A 191 -4.47 25.81 37.64
C GLY A 191 -4.19 25.56 36.16
N THR A 192 -2.92 25.50 35.78
CA THR A 192 -2.47 25.19 34.40
C THR A 192 -2.22 23.70 34.18
N SER A 193 -2.35 22.88 35.24
CA SER A 193 -2.10 21.44 35.19
C SER A 193 -2.94 20.69 36.22
N LEU A 194 -3.36 19.47 35.87
CA LEU A 194 -3.96 18.47 36.76
C LEU A 194 -3.26 17.14 36.51
N THR A 195 -2.84 16.45 37.57
CA THR A 195 -2.30 15.09 37.49
C THR A 195 -3.10 14.16 38.39
N TYR A 196 -3.54 13.03 37.84
CA TYR A 196 -4.30 12.00 38.55
C TYR A 196 -3.74 10.62 38.21
N ASN A 197 -3.34 9.83 39.22
CA ASN A 197 -2.90 8.46 39.00
C ASN A 197 -4.12 7.53 38.97
N HIS A 198 -4.47 7.08 37.77
CA HIS A 198 -5.61 6.19 37.57
C HIS A 198 -5.22 4.74 37.83
N THR A 199 -6.13 3.98 38.46
CA THR A 199 -6.06 2.52 38.53
C THR A 199 -7.22 1.94 37.75
N VAL A 200 -6.93 1.10 36.77
CA VAL A 200 -7.96 0.47 35.94
C VAL A 200 -8.77 -0.50 36.78
N THR A 201 -10.08 -0.26 36.89
CA THR A 201 -11.00 -1.12 37.67
C THR A 201 -11.90 -1.95 36.79
N GLU A 202 -12.05 -1.57 35.52
CA GLU A 202 -12.83 -2.28 34.53
C GLU A 202 -12.19 -3.63 34.20
N THR A 203 -13.03 -4.65 34.05
CA THR A 203 -12.62 -6.03 33.73
C THR A 203 -12.61 -6.32 32.24
N SER A 204 -13.29 -5.48 31.45
CA SER A 204 -13.35 -5.53 29.99
C SER A 204 -13.93 -4.21 29.48
N GLY A 205 -13.88 -4.01 28.17
CA GLY A 205 -14.53 -2.87 27.55
C GLY A 205 -13.59 -1.71 27.27
N THR A 206 -14.17 -0.62 26.76
CA THR A 206 -13.45 0.61 26.42
C THR A 206 -13.98 1.73 27.27
N THR A 207 -13.10 2.38 28.02
CA THR A 207 -13.44 3.51 28.89
C THR A 207 -12.98 4.81 28.25
N GLN A 208 -13.89 5.78 28.18
CA GLN A 208 -13.57 7.14 27.78
C GLN A 208 -13.15 7.96 29.00
N VAL A 209 -12.06 8.70 28.85
CA VAL A 209 -11.59 9.69 29.81
C VAL A 209 -11.76 11.06 29.18
N VAL A 210 -12.44 11.96 29.88
CA VAL A 210 -12.74 13.32 29.42
C VAL A 210 -12.22 14.31 30.43
N CYS A 211 -11.56 15.38 29.98
CA CYS A 211 -11.30 16.55 30.80
C CYS A 211 -12.10 17.74 30.28
N GLU A 212 -12.89 18.34 31.15
CA GLU A 212 -13.54 19.63 30.92
C GLU A 212 -12.70 20.73 31.56
N ALA A 213 -12.12 21.59 30.74
CA ALA A 213 -11.30 22.71 31.15
C ALA A 213 -12.09 24.01 30.97
N VAL A 214 -12.20 24.83 32.02
CA VAL A 214 -12.97 26.09 32.01
C VAL A 214 -12.09 27.25 32.50
N SER A 215 -11.89 28.25 31.65
CA SER A 215 -11.21 29.50 32.00
C SER A 215 -12.13 30.70 31.71
N GLY A 216 -12.71 31.28 32.76
CA GLY A 216 -13.73 32.32 32.63
C GLY A 216 -14.95 31.83 31.85
N THR A 217 -15.21 32.43 30.69
CA THR A 217 -16.30 32.02 29.76
C THR A 217 -15.85 31.01 28.70
N GLN A 218 -14.56 30.69 28.64
CA GLN A 218 -14.00 29.77 27.64
C GLN A 218 -14.01 28.34 28.19
N ASN A 219 -14.45 27.39 27.37
CA ASN A 219 -14.48 25.98 27.71
C ASN A 219 -13.76 25.15 26.63
N LYS A 220 -13.10 24.07 27.06
CA LYS A 220 -12.53 23.05 26.19
C LYS A 220 -12.83 21.68 26.77
N SER A 221 -13.25 20.76 25.91
CA SER A 221 -13.40 19.35 26.25
C SER A 221 -12.41 18.55 25.42
N ILE A 222 -11.56 17.79 26.09
CA ILE A 222 -10.59 16.88 25.48
C ILE A 222 -10.82 15.48 26.00
N SER A 223 -10.53 14.47 25.19
CA SER A 223 -10.69 13.07 25.59
C SER A 223 -9.66 12.14 24.99
N PHE A 224 -9.37 11.06 25.71
CA PHE A 224 -8.74 9.86 25.18
C PHE A 224 -9.55 8.63 25.62
N SER A 225 -9.17 7.44 25.14
CA SER A 225 -9.77 6.19 25.59
C SER A 225 -8.70 5.15 25.92
N TYR A 226 -9.03 4.24 26.82
CA TYR A 226 -8.27 3.00 27.01
C TYR A 226 -9.20 1.80 26.88
N THR A 227 -8.68 0.72 26.31
CA THR A 227 -9.39 -0.55 26.17
C THR A 227 -8.75 -1.60 27.05
N VAL A 228 -9.55 -2.20 27.94
CA VAL A 228 -9.10 -3.32 28.75
C VAL A 228 -9.08 -4.57 27.88
N ARG A 229 -7.92 -5.24 27.82
CA ARG A 229 -7.75 -6.44 27.00
C ARG A 229 -8.76 -7.52 27.38
N SER A 230 -9.49 -8.00 26.39
CA SER A 230 -10.41 -9.13 26.52
C SER A 230 -10.03 -10.24 25.56
N ALA A 231 -10.30 -11.48 25.99
CA ALA A 231 -10.15 -12.64 25.11
C ALA A 231 -11.02 -12.48 23.87
N THR A 232 -10.46 -12.80 22.70
CA THR A 232 -11.21 -12.79 21.45
C THR A 232 -12.33 -13.82 21.52
N VAL A 233 -13.56 -13.37 21.26
CA VAL A 233 -14.74 -14.23 21.26
C VAL A 233 -14.66 -15.23 20.13
N VAL A 234 -14.71 -16.52 20.45
CA VAL A 234 -14.79 -17.59 19.45
C VAL A 234 -16.25 -17.79 19.07
N GLN A 235 -16.58 -17.52 17.81
CA GLN A 235 -17.93 -17.67 17.26
C GLN A 235 -17.84 -18.03 15.79
N ALA A 236 -18.63 -19.03 15.37
CA ALA A 236 -18.73 -19.43 13.96
C ALA A 236 -19.08 -18.23 13.07
N ARG A 237 -18.37 -18.11 11.95
CA ARG A 237 -18.66 -17.10 10.92
C ARG A 237 -20.06 -17.32 10.35
N PRO A 238 -20.88 -16.26 10.15
CA PRO A 238 -22.20 -16.41 9.56
C PRO A 238 -22.14 -17.06 8.17
N SER A 239 -23.17 -17.81 7.81
CA SER A 239 -23.24 -18.51 6.52
C SER A 239 -23.15 -17.52 5.35
N GLY A 240 -22.38 -17.86 4.32
CA GLY A 240 -22.20 -17.04 3.11
C GLY A 240 -21.17 -15.91 3.22
N ILE A 241 -20.69 -15.58 4.42
CA ILE A 241 -19.64 -14.57 4.60
C ILE A 241 -18.29 -15.13 4.14
N LYS A 242 -17.62 -14.39 3.25
CA LYS A 242 -16.28 -14.67 2.73
C LYS A 242 -15.25 -13.76 3.37
N ASP A 243 -13.97 -14.01 3.12
CA ASP A 243 -12.93 -13.03 3.44
C ASP A 243 -13.09 -11.79 2.54
N GLY A 244 -12.79 -10.61 3.08
CA GLY A 244 -13.09 -9.31 2.50
C GLY A 244 -14.37 -8.65 3.01
N ILE A 245 -14.86 -7.68 2.24
CA ILE A 245 -16.02 -6.85 2.59
C ILE A 245 -17.30 -7.50 2.03
N ASN A 246 -18.23 -7.87 2.90
CA ASN A 246 -19.49 -8.51 2.50
C ASN A 246 -20.66 -7.54 2.71
N TYR A 247 -21.19 -7.02 1.60
CA TYR A 247 -22.34 -6.12 1.60
C TYR A 247 -23.65 -6.89 1.80
N SER A 248 -24.53 -6.35 2.63
CA SER A 248 -25.84 -6.94 2.91
C SER A 248 -26.96 -6.21 2.15
N ALA A 249 -28.14 -6.82 2.08
CA ALA A 249 -29.34 -6.15 1.55
C ALA A 249 -29.80 -4.98 2.42
N ASP A 250 -29.46 -4.98 3.72
CA ASP A 250 -29.61 -3.84 4.61
C ASP A 250 -28.43 -2.87 4.39
N PRO A 251 -28.66 -1.68 3.79
CA PRO A 251 -27.57 -0.77 3.43
C PRO A 251 -26.96 -0.05 4.64
N THR A 252 -27.43 -0.32 5.86
CA THR A 252 -26.85 0.20 7.10
C THR A 252 -25.82 -0.74 7.72
N LYS A 253 -25.57 -1.89 7.08
CA LYS A 253 -24.71 -2.96 7.60
C LYS A 253 -23.73 -3.49 6.58
N VAL A 254 -22.61 -3.98 7.09
CA VAL A 254 -21.59 -4.71 6.34
C VAL A 254 -20.95 -5.74 7.25
N THR A 255 -20.59 -6.91 6.72
CA THR A 255 -19.80 -7.89 7.47
C THR A 255 -18.39 -7.94 6.89
N LEU A 256 -17.40 -7.69 7.74
CA LEU A 256 -15.99 -7.83 7.41
C LEU A 256 -15.53 -9.24 7.75
N GLY A 257 -14.80 -9.88 6.85
CA GLY A 257 -14.13 -11.16 7.05
C GLY A 257 -12.63 -11.03 6.80
N LEU A 258 -11.80 -11.58 7.67
CA LEU A 258 -10.35 -11.57 7.53
C LEU A 258 -9.77 -12.95 7.79
N TRP A 259 -9.04 -13.51 6.85
CA TRP A 259 -8.22 -14.69 7.10
C TRP A 259 -6.92 -14.26 7.79
N ALA A 260 -6.73 -14.63 9.05
CA ALA A 260 -5.58 -14.23 9.86
C ALA A 260 -5.10 -15.41 10.73
N PRO A 261 -4.54 -16.46 10.10
CA PRO A 261 -4.10 -17.67 10.78
C PRO A 261 -3.01 -17.37 11.80
N GLY A 262 -3.09 -18.03 12.95
CA GLY A 262 -2.14 -17.83 14.06
C GLY A 262 -2.31 -16.53 14.85
N LYS A 263 -3.19 -15.60 14.44
CA LYS A 263 -3.43 -14.35 15.18
C LYS A 263 -4.37 -14.53 16.36
N SER A 264 -4.16 -13.71 17.38
CA SER A 264 -4.86 -13.78 18.67
C SER A 264 -6.02 -12.81 18.73
N SER A 265 -5.86 -11.59 18.22
CA SER A 265 -6.90 -10.57 18.21
C SER A 265 -6.87 -9.74 16.93
N VAL A 266 -8.04 -9.27 16.51
CA VAL A 266 -8.17 -8.30 15.42
C VAL A 266 -9.23 -7.28 15.83
N TYR A 267 -8.89 -6.00 15.76
CA TYR A 267 -9.81 -4.90 15.97
C TYR A 267 -10.01 -4.16 14.66
N VAL A 268 -11.21 -3.63 14.42
CA VAL A 268 -11.49 -2.78 13.28
C VAL A 268 -11.42 -1.32 13.72
N LEU A 269 -10.57 -0.54 13.06
CA LEU A 269 -10.46 0.90 13.24
C LEU A 269 -11.01 1.58 11.98
N GLY A 270 -11.84 2.60 12.11
CA GLY A 270 -12.37 3.29 10.94
C GLY A 270 -13.22 4.50 11.25
N ASP A 271 -13.77 5.10 10.21
CA ASP A 271 -14.57 6.32 10.31
C ASP A 271 -15.77 6.16 11.26
N PHE A 272 -16.42 4.98 11.28
CA PHE A 272 -17.58 4.67 12.12
C PHE A 272 -17.28 4.57 13.62
N ASN A 273 -16.02 4.44 14.01
CA ASN A 273 -15.59 4.43 15.42
C ASN A 273 -14.51 5.48 15.71
N ASN A 274 -14.42 6.49 14.83
CA ASN A 274 -13.50 7.61 14.98
C ASN A 274 -12.03 7.16 15.08
N TRP A 275 -11.67 6.04 14.44
CA TRP A 275 -10.33 5.45 14.45
C TRP A 275 -9.82 5.04 15.84
N GLY A 276 -10.70 4.95 16.84
CA GLY A 276 -10.37 4.53 18.20
C GLY A 276 -10.38 3.02 18.38
N ILE A 277 -9.55 2.52 19.30
CA ILE A 277 -9.62 1.11 19.71
C ILE A 277 -10.87 0.93 20.55
N SER A 278 -11.73 0.01 20.14
CA SER A 278 -12.95 -0.30 20.86
C SER A 278 -13.19 -1.80 20.93
N SER A 279 -13.49 -2.29 22.13
CA SER A 279 -13.93 -3.66 22.38
C SER A 279 -15.17 -4.07 21.57
N THR A 280 -16.05 -3.10 21.25
CA THR A 280 -17.22 -3.34 20.37
C THR A 280 -16.81 -3.70 18.94
N TYR A 281 -15.60 -3.29 18.53
CA TYR A 281 -15.04 -3.54 17.22
C TYR A 281 -13.92 -4.59 17.23
N GLN A 282 -13.82 -5.39 18.31
CA GLN A 282 -13.02 -6.61 18.31
C GLN A 282 -13.73 -7.67 17.44
N MET A 283 -13.05 -8.16 16.41
CA MET A 283 -13.58 -9.21 15.54
C MET A 283 -13.66 -10.53 16.30
N LYS A 284 -14.66 -11.34 15.96
CA LYS A 284 -14.86 -12.69 16.49
C LYS A 284 -14.04 -13.68 15.68
N LYS A 285 -13.52 -14.74 16.32
CA LYS A 285 -12.68 -15.75 15.69
C LYS A 285 -13.46 -17.02 15.36
N SER A 286 -13.28 -17.55 14.15
CA SER A 286 -13.85 -18.80 13.61
C SER A 286 -12.74 -19.59 12.93
N GLY A 287 -12.07 -20.47 13.69
CA GLY A 287 -10.87 -21.16 13.20
C GLY A 287 -9.73 -20.17 12.94
N GLU A 288 -9.28 -20.08 11.69
CA GLU A 288 -8.25 -19.11 11.26
C GLU A 288 -8.83 -17.78 10.74
N HIS A 289 -10.15 -17.66 10.67
CA HIS A 289 -10.83 -16.47 10.16
C HIS A 289 -11.35 -15.60 11.31
N PHE A 290 -11.39 -14.31 11.07
CA PHE A 290 -11.99 -13.31 11.94
C PHE A 290 -13.16 -12.66 11.21
N TRP A 291 -14.21 -12.27 11.94
CA TRP A 291 -15.34 -11.58 11.34
C TRP A 291 -15.98 -10.56 12.29
N LEU A 292 -16.58 -9.52 11.73
CA LEU A 292 -17.37 -8.53 12.47
C LEU A 292 -18.46 -7.95 11.58
N GLU A 293 -19.69 -7.90 12.08
CA GLU A 293 -20.76 -7.09 11.46
C GLU A 293 -20.69 -5.67 12.03
N ILE A 294 -20.57 -4.69 11.13
CA ILE A 294 -20.66 -3.28 11.46
C ILE A 294 -22.07 -2.82 11.10
N THR A 295 -22.69 -2.05 11.99
CA THR A 295 -24.05 -1.54 11.84
C THR A 295 -24.08 -0.02 12.02
N GLY A 296 -25.19 0.63 11.66
CA GLY A 296 -25.35 2.08 11.79
C GLY A 296 -24.62 2.88 10.70
N LEU A 297 -24.28 2.24 9.58
CA LEU A 297 -23.70 2.91 8.43
C LEU A 297 -24.74 3.73 7.67
N THR A 298 -24.32 4.83 7.07
CA THR A 298 -25.14 5.62 6.15
C THR A 298 -25.03 5.04 4.75
N SER A 299 -26.17 4.69 4.15
CA SER A 299 -26.24 4.15 2.79
C SER A 299 -25.50 5.03 1.78
N GLY A 300 -24.69 4.43 0.90
CA GLY A 300 -23.97 5.13 -0.16
C GLY A 300 -22.77 5.96 0.30
N THR A 301 -22.47 5.99 1.60
CA THR A 301 -21.31 6.73 2.15
C THR A 301 -20.06 5.85 2.15
N GLU A 302 -18.93 6.40 1.72
CA GLU A 302 -17.63 5.74 1.83
C GLU A 302 -17.05 5.87 3.24
N TYR A 303 -16.75 4.73 3.87
CA TYR A 303 -16.06 4.64 5.15
C TYR A 303 -14.67 4.05 4.93
N ALA A 304 -13.64 4.72 5.43
CA ALA A 304 -12.29 4.17 5.47
C ALA A 304 -12.09 3.36 6.76
N PHE A 305 -11.34 2.26 6.67
CA PHE A 305 -11.04 1.39 7.79
C PHE A 305 -9.72 0.63 7.62
N GLN A 306 -9.20 0.10 8.73
CA GLN A 306 -8.06 -0.81 8.78
C GLN A 306 -8.26 -1.83 9.90
N TYR A 307 -7.54 -2.94 9.82
CA TYR A 307 -7.44 -3.93 10.89
C TYR A 307 -6.23 -3.63 11.78
N LEU A 308 -6.40 -3.75 13.10
CA LEU A 308 -5.34 -3.78 14.09
C LEU A 308 -5.20 -5.22 14.60
N ILE A 309 -4.21 -5.93 14.09
CA ILE A 309 -3.92 -7.34 14.37
C ILE A 309 -2.92 -7.43 15.52
N ASP A 310 -3.22 -8.31 16.47
CA ASP A 310 -2.40 -8.56 17.67
C ASP A 310 -1.94 -7.26 18.34
N GLU A 311 -2.86 -6.29 18.36
CA GLU A 311 -2.74 -4.98 19.00
C GLU A 311 -1.61 -4.07 18.49
N THR A 312 -0.88 -4.50 17.46
CA THR A 312 0.39 -3.89 17.04
C THR A 312 0.50 -3.67 15.55
N ILE A 313 -0.02 -4.59 14.72
CA ILE A 313 0.14 -4.56 13.27
C ILE A 313 -1.13 -3.96 12.65
N LYS A 314 -1.00 -2.83 11.96
CA LYS A 314 -2.09 -2.24 11.19
C LYS A 314 -2.00 -2.70 9.75
N VAL A 315 -3.11 -3.18 9.19
CA VAL A 315 -3.19 -3.56 7.77
C VAL A 315 -4.53 -3.14 7.18
N ALA A 316 -4.52 -2.79 5.90
CA ALA A 316 -5.76 -2.73 5.12
C ALA A 316 -6.30 -4.15 4.87
N ASP A 317 -7.55 -4.25 4.43
CA ASP A 317 -8.17 -5.48 3.98
C ASP A 317 -7.52 -6.00 2.69
N PRO A 318 -7.01 -7.26 2.66
CA PRO A 318 -6.31 -7.81 1.50
C PRO A 318 -7.20 -8.03 0.26
N TYR A 319 -8.53 -7.96 0.41
CA TYR A 319 -9.53 -8.13 -0.65
C TYR A 319 -10.24 -6.81 -1.02
N SER A 320 -9.81 -5.67 -0.46
CA SER A 320 -10.41 -4.38 -0.79
C SER A 320 -10.18 -4.00 -2.25
N ASP A 321 -11.22 -3.52 -2.92
CA ASP A 321 -11.13 -3.01 -4.30
C ASP A 321 -10.77 -1.51 -4.38
N LYS A 322 -10.59 -0.88 -3.21
CA LYS A 322 -10.13 0.50 -3.08
C LYS A 322 -9.30 0.64 -1.81
N ILE A 323 -8.09 1.15 -1.97
CA ILE A 323 -7.14 1.43 -0.90
C ILE A 323 -6.85 2.93 -0.93
N LEU A 324 -6.81 3.60 0.22
CA LEU A 324 -6.35 4.98 0.32
C LEU A 324 -4.90 5.02 0.79
N ASP A 325 -4.16 5.96 0.21
CA ASP A 325 -2.76 6.30 0.46
C ASP A 325 -2.68 7.81 0.80
N PRO A 326 -1.87 8.24 1.77
CA PRO A 326 -1.62 9.66 1.99
C PRO A 326 -1.18 10.44 0.73
N ASP A 327 -0.52 9.77 -0.22
CA ASP A 327 -0.07 10.39 -1.48
C ASP A 327 -1.20 10.52 -2.53
N ASP A 328 -2.40 10.00 -2.27
CA ASP A 328 -3.56 10.13 -3.15
C ASP A 328 -3.98 11.60 -3.39
N GLN A 329 -3.56 12.52 -2.52
CA GLN A 329 -3.82 13.96 -2.67
C GLN A 329 -3.26 14.55 -3.96
N TYR A 330 -2.30 13.87 -4.60
CA TYR A 330 -1.72 14.27 -5.87
C TYR A 330 -2.49 13.74 -7.10
N ILE A 331 -3.53 12.92 -6.89
CA ILE A 331 -4.36 12.40 -7.98
C ILE A 331 -5.35 13.49 -8.43
N PRO A 332 -5.33 13.94 -9.70
CA PRO A 332 -6.24 14.97 -10.18
C PRO A 332 -7.70 14.52 -10.15
N ALA A 333 -8.60 15.44 -9.78
CA ALA A 333 -10.04 15.19 -9.79
C ALA A 333 -10.61 14.87 -11.20
N THR A 334 -9.88 15.23 -12.26
CA THR A 334 -10.20 14.85 -13.65
C THR A 334 -9.98 13.36 -13.91
N THR A 335 -9.08 12.71 -13.17
CA THR A 335 -8.81 11.28 -13.25
C THR A 335 -9.66 10.48 -12.27
N TYR A 336 -9.73 10.92 -11.01
CA TYR A 336 -10.56 10.30 -9.98
C TYR A 336 -11.46 11.35 -9.32
N PRO A 337 -12.68 11.56 -9.84
CA PRO A 337 -13.63 12.51 -9.27
C PRO A 337 -14.03 12.13 -7.84
N SER A 338 -13.97 13.09 -6.92
CA SER A 338 -14.37 12.91 -5.52
C SER A 338 -13.67 11.75 -4.81
N LEU A 339 -12.37 11.55 -5.06
CA LEU A 339 -11.57 10.59 -4.31
C LEU A 339 -11.63 10.93 -2.81
N LYS A 340 -12.07 9.99 -1.99
CA LYS A 340 -12.09 10.14 -0.54
C LYS A 340 -10.68 10.41 -0.03
N THR A 341 -10.54 11.50 0.73
CA THR A 341 -9.27 11.89 1.35
C THR A 341 -8.81 10.84 2.37
N PHE A 342 -7.50 10.58 2.41
CA PHE A 342 -6.91 9.74 3.44
C PHE A 342 -7.25 10.29 4.85
N PRO A 343 -7.73 9.45 5.77
CA PRO A 343 -8.13 9.89 7.10
C PRO A 343 -6.92 10.25 7.97
N GLU A 344 -6.77 11.53 8.35
CA GLU A 344 -5.64 12.01 9.18
C GLU A 344 -5.45 11.20 10.47
N LYS A 345 -6.55 10.69 11.06
CA LYS A 345 -6.52 9.90 12.31
C LYS A 345 -5.94 8.49 12.12
N ALA A 346 -5.86 8.00 10.89
CA ALA A 346 -5.21 6.73 10.58
C ALA A 346 -3.70 6.87 10.43
N LEU A 347 -3.19 8.10 10.19
CA LEU A 347 -1.78 8.34 9.97
C LEU A 347 -0.95 7.87 11.16
N THR A 348 0.09 7.12 10.85
CA THR A 348 1.14 6.72 11.78
C THR A 348 2.48 7.23 11.28
N ASP A 349 3.50 7.16 12.13
CA ASP A 349 4.88 7.45 11.74
C ASP A 349 5.49 6.36 10.85
N LYS A 350 4.90 5.17 10.78
CA LYS A 350 5.37 4.08 9.94
C LYS A 350 4.60 4.10 8.62
N TRP A 351 5.29 4.45 7.53
CA TRP A 351 4.67 4.56 6.21
C TRP A 351 3.92 3.29 5.79
N TYR A 352 4.44 2.11 6.16
CA TYR A 352 3.82 0.81 5.83
C TYR A 352 2.52 0.53 6.59
N PHE A 353 2.17 1.28 7.63
CA PHE A 353 0.84 1.19 8.27
C PHE A 353 -0.17 2.18 7.67
N ASN A 354 0.26 3.05 6.75
CA ASN A 354 -0.58 4.12 6.20
C ASN A 354 -1.28 3.68 4.91
N ARG A 355 -1.96 2.53 4.95
CA ARG A 355 -2.91 2.09 3.92
C ARG A 355 -4.21 1.68 4.58
N VAL A 356 -5.31 2.18 4.04
CA VAL A 356 -6.64 1.92 4.59
C VAL A 356 -7.59 1.48 3.49
N SER A 357 -8.46 0.53 3.80
CA SER A 357 -9.49 0.05 2.89
C SER A 357 -10.69 0.98 2.91
N VAL A 358 -11.47 0.96 1.82
CA VAL A 358 -12.73 1.69 1.72
C VAL A 358 -13.88 0.72 1.55
N LEU A 359 -14.93 0.90 2.35
CA LEU A 359 -16.21 0.24 2.16
C LEU A 359 -17.30 1.26 1.81
N GLN A 360 -18.27 0.85 1.00
CA GLN A 360 -19.43 1.67 0.64
C GLN A 360 -20.65 0.77 0.46
N THR A 361 -21.66 0.92 1.32
CA THR A 361 -22.91 0.15 1.16
C THR A 361 -23.77 0.72 0.02
N ASN A 362 -24.69 -0.08 -0.53
CA ASN A 362 -25.60 0.33 -1.61
C ASN A 362 -24.89 0.79 -2.91
N GLN A 363 -23.70 0.24 -3.18
CA GLN A 363 -23.03 0.42 -4.47
C GLN A 363 -23.88 -0.11 -5.61
N GLN A 364 -23.88 0.62 -6.73
CA GLN A 364 -24.55 0.18 -7.94
C GLN A 364 -23.57 -0.67 -8.77
N PRO A 365 -23.93 -1.91 -9.14
CA PRO A 365 -23.11 -2.73 -10.03
C PRO A 365 -22.93 -2.04 -11.39
N TYR A 366 -21.74 -2.15 -11.97
CA TYR A 366 -21.49 -1.69 -13.32
C TYR A 366 -22.36 -2.46 -14.33
N GLN A 367 -23.09 -1.73 -15.17
CA GLN A 367 -23.97 -2.31 -16.19
C GLN A 367 -23.21 -2.49 -17.50
N TRP A 368 -22.68 -3.69 -17.71
CA TRP A 368 -22.00 -4.06 -18.95
C TRP A 368 -22.92 -3.92 -20.16
N GLN A 369 -22.47 -3.20 -21.19
CA GLN A 369 -23.24 -2.97 -22.42
C GLN A 369 -22.96 -4.03 -23.49
N THR A 370 -21.81 -4.70 -23.43
CA THR A 370 -21.49 -5.80 -24.35
C THR A 370 -22.33 -7.03 -24.05
N ALA A 371 -23.34 -7.28 -24.88
CA ALA A 371 -24.19 -8.47 -24.81
C ALA A 371 -23.56 -9.70 -25.49
N SER A 372 -22.77 -9.49 -26.54
CA SER A 372 -22.08 -10.54 -27.28
C SER A 372 -20.69 -10.05 -27.67
N TYR A 373 -19.67 -10.82 -27.31
CA TYR A 373 -18.28 -10.58 -27.69
C TYR A 373 -17.64 -11.92 -28.01
N GLN A 374 -16.98 -11.99 -29.17
CA GLN A 374 -16.18 -13.13 -29.55
C GLN A 374 -14.73 -12.78 -29.33
N LYS A 375 -14.16 -13.39 -28.30
CA LYS A 375 -12.73 -13.31 -28.03
C LYS A 375 -11.92 -13.80 -29.24
N PRO A 376 -10.81 -13.14 -29.62
CA PRO A 376 -9.90 -13.64 -30.65
C PRO A 376 -9.47 -15.09 -30.39
N ALA A 377 -9.04 -15.79 -31.43
CA ALA A 377 -8.40 -17.09 -31.24
C ALA A 377 -6.92 -16.87 -30.85
N LYS A 378 -6.34 -17.78 -30.06
CA LYS A 378 -4.95 -17.65 -29.56
C LYS A 378 -3.94 -17.45 -30.71
N GLU A 379 -4.11 -18.22 -31.76
CA GLU A 379 -3.29 -18.21 -32.98
C GLU A 379 -3.49 -16.97 -33.87
N LYS A 380 -4.43 -16.09 -33.52
CA LYS A 380 -4.72 -14.84 -34.25
C LYS A 380 -4.43 -13.59 -33.42
N LEU A 381 -3.84 -13.74 -32.24
CA LEU A 381 -3.54 -12.60 -31.37
C LEU A 381 -2.55 -11.64 -32.05
N VAL A 382 -2.92 -10.36 -32.05
CA VAL A 382 -2.03 -9.24 -32.34
C VAL A 382 -2.11 -8.33 -31.12
N ILE A 383 -1.11 -8.48 -30.25
CA ILE A 383 -1.09 -7.91 -28.91
C ILE A 383 -0.39 -6.54 -28.94
N TYR A 384 -1.00 -5.56 -28.30
CA TYR A 384 -0.41 -4.26 -28.02
C TYR A 384 -0.17 -4.14 -26.51
N GLU A 385 1.07 -4.37 -26.08
CA GLU A 385 1.51 -4.10 -24.71
C GLU A 385 1.47 -2.59 -24.45
N LEU A 386 0.88 -2.19 -23.32
CA LEU A 386 0.65 -0.77 -23.02
C LEU A 386 0.85 -0.48 -21.54
N HIS A 387 1.77 0.46 -21.27
CA HIS A 387 1.83 1.20 -20.02
C HIS A 387 1.01 2.50 -20.13
N ILE A 388 0.03 2.68 -19.24
CA ILE A 388 -0.90 3.83 -19.32
C ILE A 388 -0.16 5.16 -19.15
N ARG A 389 0.86 5.23 -18.28
CA ARG A 389 1.58 6.49 -18.06
C ARG A 389 2.48 6.87 -19.22
N ASP A 390 3.16 5.92 -19.84
CA ASP A 390 4.13 6.23 -20.91
C ASP A 390 3.46 6.42 -22.26
N PHE A 391 2.31 5.77 -22.48
CA PHE A 391 1.54 5.93 -23.71
C PHE A 391 0.96 7.34 -23.88
N PHE A 392 0.72 8.07 -22.77
CA PHE A 392 0.13 9.40 -22.78
C PHE A 392 1.06 10.48 -22.22
N GLY A 393 0.90 11.73 -22.69
CA GLY A 393 1.54 12.89 -22.07
C GLY A 393 1.07 13.12 -20.62
N PRO A 394 1.75 14.01 -19.86
CA PRO A 394 1.56 14.19 -18.41
C PRO A 394 0.11 14.35 -17.96
N ASP A 395 -0.75 14.98 -18.77
CA ASP A 395 -2.13 15.33 -18.40
C ASP A 395 -3.17 14.24 -18.75
N LYS A 396 -2.78 13.12 -19.37
CA LYS A 396 -3.70 12.14 -19.98
C LYS A 396 -3.48 10.69 -19.56
N LYS A 397 -2.84 10.46 -18.42
CA LYS A 397 -2.43 9.14 -17.91
C LYS A 397 -3.58 8.37 -17.21
N ASN A 398 -4.74 8.21 -17.86
CA ASN A 398 -5.92 7.62 -17.23
C ASN A 398 -6.79 6.77 -18.19
N TYR A 399 -7.71 6.01 -17.61
CA TYR A 399 -8.61 5.12 -18.35
C TYR A 399 -9.53 5.85 -19.34
N GLN A 400 -9.91 7.10 -19.07
CA GLN A 400 -10.68 7.89 -20.04
C GLN A 400 -9.91 8.11 -21.33
N SER A 401 -8.61 8.41 -21.21
CA SER A 401 -7.74 8.62 -22.38
C SER A 401 -7.55 7.33 -23.19
N LEU A 402 -7.52 6.16 -22.52
CA LEU A 402 -7.54 4.87 -23.21
C LEU A 402 -8.84 4.63 -23.99
N ILE A 403 -10.00 4.94 -23.40
CA ILE A 403 -11.30 4.83 -24.08
C ILE A 403 -11.30 5.67 -25.36
N ASP A 404 -10.81 6.91 -25.28
CA ASP A 404 -10.74 7.83 -26.42
C ASP A 404 -9.79 7.32 -27.54
N THR A 405 -8.86 6.43 -27.19
CA THR A 405 -7.85 5.86 -28.10
C THR A 405 -8.34 4.61 -28.84
N ILE A 406 -9.49 4.03 -28.51
CA ILE A 406 -9.96 2.77 -29.14
C ILE A 406 -10.03 2.86 -30.66
N SER A 407 -10.39 4.03 -31.21
CA SER A 407 -10.41 4.23 -32.67
C SER A 407 -9.02 4.06 -33.32
N TYR A 408 -7.94 4.45 -32.61
CA TYR A 408 -6.56 4.27 -33.05
C TYR A 408 -6.19 2.78 -33.08
N PHE A 409 -6.48 2.03 -32.01
CA PHE A 409 -6.17 0.60 -31.96
C PHE A 409 -6.83 -0.18 -33.09
N LYS A 410 -8.09 0.17 -33.44
CA LYS A 410 -8.78 -0.41 -34.60
C LYS A 410 -8.11 -0.07 -35.93
N ARG A 411 -7.65 1.16 -36.11
CA ARG A 411 -6.93 1.57 -37.33
C ARG A 411 -5.57 0.88 -37.43
N LEU A 412 -4.89 0.71 -36.30
CA LEU A 412 -3.62 -0.01 -36.21
C LEU A 412 -3.79 -1.50 -36.54
N GLY A 413 -4.97 -2.07 -36.27
CA GLY A 413 -5.32 -3.45 -36.62
C GLY A 413 -4.99 -4.46 -35.53
N ILE A 414 -4.70 -4.01 -34.30
CA ILE A 414 -4.53 -4.89 -33.15
C ILE A 414 -5.89 -5.44 -32.70
N ASN A 415 -5.90 -6.61 -32.08
CA ASN A 415 -7.12 -7.23 -31.57
C ASN A 415 -7.03 -7.57 -30.08
N THR A 416 -5.90 -7.26 -29.44
CA THR A 416 -5.67 -7.50 -28.02
C THR A 416 -4.81 -6.40 -27.46
N ILE A 417 -5.20 -5.87 -26.30
CA ILE A 417 -4.40 -4.94 -25.50
C ILE A 417 -3.90 -5.74 -24.29
N GLU A 418 -2.59 -5.73 -24.06
CA GLU A 418 -2.00 -6.23 -22.82
C GLU A 418 -1.68 -5.01 -21.95
N LEU A 419 -2.49 -4.83 -20.90
CA LEU A 419 -2.22 -3.76 -19.93
C LEU A 419 -1.10 -4.24 -19.02
N MET A 420 -0.01 -3.48 -18.98
CA MET A 420 0.99 -3.59 -17.92
C MET A 420 0.34 -3.43 -16.53
N PRO A 421 0.99 -3.83 -15.42
CA PRO A 421 0.32 -3.96 -14.13
C PRO A 421 -0.46 -2.70 -13.70
N ILE A 422 -1.74 -2.91 -13.41
CA ILE A 422 -2.69 -1.87 -12.95
C ILE A 422 -3.27 -2.14 -11.56
N THR A 423 -2.79 -3.16 -10.85
CA THR A 423 -3.11 -3.36 -9.43
C THR A 423 -2.44 -2.27 -8.61
N GLU A 424 -2.99 -1.89 -7.46
CA GLU A 424 -2.35 -0.94 -6.53
C GLU A 424 -0.91 -1.35 -6.20
N PHE A 425 0.03 -0.41 -6.37
CA PHE A 425 1.47 -0.60 -6.19
C PHE A 425 2.09 0.54 -5.39
N SER A 426 3.32 0.35 -4.92
CA SER A 426 3.99 1.36 -4.10
C SER A 426 4.49 2.54 -4.92
N GLY A 427 4.30 3.75 -4.40
CA GLY A 427 4.97 4.98 -4.87
C GLY A 427 4.26 5.78 -5.96
N ASN A 428 3.12 5.35 -6.49
CA ASN A 428 2.33 6.06 -7.53
C ASN A 428 3.10 6.47 -8.81
N ASP A 429 4.38 6.09 -8.96
CA ASP A 429 5.22 6.35 -10.13
C ASP A 429 6.16 5.17 -10.36
N SER A 430 5.62 4.14 -11.01
CA SER A 430 6.25 2.86 -11.31
C SER A 430 5.55 2.25 -12.53
N TRP A 431 6.18 1.25 -13.17
CA TRP A 431 5.53 0.36 -14.15
C TRP A 431 4.54 -0.62 -13.52
N GLY A 432 4.47 -0.65 -12.18
CA GLY A 432 3.50 -1.42 -11.41
C GLY A 432 3.93 -2.83 -11.01
N TYR A 433 5.18 -3.21 -11.30
CA TYR A 433 5.75 -4.53 -10.93
C TYR A 433 6.04 -4.72 -9.44
N ASN A 434 5.55 -3.81 -8.61
CA ASN A 434 5.69 -3.78 -7.16
C ASN A 434 4.31 -3.72 -6.45
N PRO A 435 3.40 -4.68 -6.73
CA PRO A 435 2.04 -4.61 -6.23
C PRO A 435 1.98 -4.85 -4.72
N ASN A 436 1.00 -4.22 -4.07
CA ASN A 436 0.73 -4.42 -2.65
C ASN A 436 -0.73 -4.83 -2.37
N PHE A 437 -1.72 -4.41 -3.18
CA PHE A 437 -3.12 -4.85 -3.08
C PHE A 437 -3.70 -5.35 -4.41
N MET A 438 -3.71 -6.67 -4.58
CA MET A 438 -4.06 -7.33 -5.84
C MET A 438 -5.53 -7.23 -6.28
N PHE A 439 -6.43 -6.73 -5.43
CA PHE A 439 -7.86 -6.57 -5.73
C PHE A 439 -8.25 -5.13 -6.07
N ALA A 440 -7.36 -4.17 -5.80
CA ALA A 440 -7.58 -2.77 -6.06
C ALA A 440 -6.93 -2.38 -7.39
N PRO A 441 -7.68 -1.83 -8.37
CA PRO A 441 -7.06 -1.10 -9.46
C PRO A 441 -6.42 0.18 -8.93
N ASP A 442 -5.25 0.52 -9.45
CA ASP A 442 -4.52 1.72 -9.07
C ASP A 442 -5.34 2.99 -9.39
N LYS A 443 -5.54 3.81 -8.37
CA LYS A 443 -6.43 4.98 -8.42
C LYS A 443 -5.88 6.10 -9.28
N PHE A 444 -4.57 6.10 -9.52
CA PHE A 444 -3.91 7.06 -10.39
C PHE A 444 -4.41 6.95 -11.84
N TYR A 445 -4.93 5.79 -12.24
CA TYR A 445 -5.53 5.60 -13.57
C TYR A 445 -7.02 5.89 -13.63
N GLY A 446 -7.71 5.94 -12.48
CA GLY A 446 -9.11 6.32 -12.35
C GLY A 446 -9.93 5.34 -11.50
N THR A 447 -11.26 5.44 -11.59
CA THR A 447 -12.16 4.59 -10.79
C THR A 447 -12.25 3.16 -11.36
N LYS A 448 -12.55 2.17 -10.49
CA LYS A 448 -12.81 0.78 -10.92
C LYS A 448 -13.88 0.66 -12.00
N ASN A 449 -14.93 1.50 -11.96
CA ASN A 449 -15.98 1.50 -12.97
C ASN A 449 -15.53 2.11 -14.30
N LYS A 450 -14.58 3.05 -14.28
CA LYS A 450 -13.97 3.59 -15.51
C LYS A 450 -13.06 2.55 -16.18
N LEU A 451 -12.36 1.72 -15.41
CA LEU A 451 -11.65 0.54 -15.94
C LEU A 451 -12.62 -0.46 -16.58
N LYS A 452 -13.73 -0.78 -15.92
CA LYS A 452 -14.77 -1.65 -16.51
C LYS A 452 -15.34 -1.07 -17.80
N GLU A 453 -15.57 0.24 -17.85
CA GLU A 453 -15.99 0.93 -19.07
C GLU A 453 -14.97 0.80 -20.20
N PHE A 454 -13.68 0.94 -19.90
CA PHE A 454 -12.62 0.70 -20.89
C PHE A 454 -12.67 -0.73 -21.44
N ILE A 455 -12.74 -1.73 -20.57
CA ILE A 455 -12.80 -3.14 -20.98
C ILE A 455 -14.07 -3.41 -21.81
N ASP A 456 -15.22 -2.91 -21.36
CA ASP A 456 -16.50 -3.04 -22.09
C ASP A 456 -16.43 -2.40 -23.48
N LYS A 457 -15.75 -1.25 -23.61
CA LYS A 457 -15.54 -0.59 -24.90
C LYS A 457 -14.56 -1.34 -25.80
N CYS A 458 -13.53 -1.99 -25.24
CA CYS A 458 -12.66 -2.89 -25.99
C CYS A 458 -13.46 -4.08 -26.54
N HIS A 459 -14.28 -4.72 -25.70
CA HIS A 459 -15.11 -5.86 -26.11
C HIS A 459 -16.15 -5.48 -27.18
N GLN A 460 -16.80 -4.31 -27.07
CA GLN A 460 -17.67 -3.74 -28.12
C GLN A 460 -16.97 -3.60 -29.49
N ASN A 461 -15.64 -3.53 -29.49
CA ASN A 461 -14.83 -3.37 -30.69
C ASN A 461 -14.04 -4.63 -31.07
N GLY A 462 -14.34 -5.77 -30.44
CA GLY A 462 -13.67 -7.05 -30.72
C GLY A 462 -12.21 -7.09 -30.25
N ILE A 463 -11.84 -6.25 -29.28
CA ILE A 463 -10.50 -6.16 -28.72
C ILE A 463 -10.50 -6.87 -27.36
N ALA A 464 -9.64 -7.87 -27.19
CA ALA A 464 -9.40 -8.51 -25.90
C ALA A 464 -8.54 -7.63 -24.99
N VAL A 465 -8.70 -7.77 -23.68
CA VAL A 465 -7.86 -7.13 -22.66
C VAL A 465 -7.19 -8.20 -21.81
N ILE A 466 -5.88 -8.31 -21.91
CA ILE A 466 -5.04 -9.16 -21.06
C ILE A 466 -4.44 -8.29 -19.96
N LEU A 467 -4.43 -8.81 -18.74
CA LEU A 467 -3.78 -8.14 -17.61
C LEU A 467 -2.41 -8.77 -17.36
N ASP A 468 -1.36 -7.97 -17.44
CA ASP A 468 -0.07 -8.33 -16.86
C ASP A 468 -0.19 -8.32 -15.32
N ILE A 469 0.12 -9.45 -14.69
CA ILE A 469 -0.07 -9.64 -13.26
C ILE A 469 1.16 -10.25 -12.59
N VAL A 470 1.58 -9.58 -11.52
CA VAL A 470 2.77 -9.95 -10.77
C VAL A 470 2.38 -10.81 -9.58
N MET A 471 2.67 -12.10 -9.69
CA MET A 471 2.40 -13.08 -8.64
C MET A 471 3.65 -13.85 -8.21
N ASN A 472 4.83 -13.52 -8.75
CA ASN A 472 6.11 -14.06 -8.27
C ASN A 472 6.51 -13.38 -6.94
N GLN A 473 6.22 -12.10 -6.81
CA GLN A 473 6.57 -11.26 -5.66
C GLN A 473 5.47 -10.25 -5.34
N GLN A 474 5.47 -9.72 -4.12
CA GLN A 474 4.67 -8.55 -3.72
C GLN A 474 5.51 -7.64 -2.82
N ASP A 475 5.14 -6.37 -2.74
CA ASP A 475 5.81 -5.36 -1.92
C ASP A 475 5.03 -5.07 -0.62
N LEU A 476 5.69 -4.42 0.33
CA LEU A 476 5.00 -3.77 1.44
C LEU A 476 4.18 -2.58 0.90
N PRO A 477 3.00 -2.30 1.47
CA PRO A 477 2.45 -2.88 2.69
C PRO A 477 1.35 -3.95 2.45
N ASN A 478 1.66 -5.01 1.70
CA ASN A 478 0.74 -6.14 1.55
C ASN A 478 0.33 -6.75 2.90
N SER A 479 -0.98 -6.94 3.13
CA SER A 479 -1.50 -7.36 4.43
C SER A 479 -1.02 -8.75 4.87
N TYR A 480 -0.93 -9.73 3.96
CA TYR A 480 -0.49 -11.09 4.30
C TYR A 480 1.00 -11.18 4.55
N LEU A 481 1.78 -10.36 3.84
CA LEU A 481 3.19 -10.16 4.14
C LEU A 481 3.37 -9.59 5.55
N MET A 482 2.66 -8.49 5.86
CA MET A 482 2.79 -7.73 7.11
C MET A 482 2.37 -8.49 8.37
N MET A 483 1.39 -9.40 8.25
CA MET A 483 0.89 -10.19 9.38
C MET A 483 2.01 -10.94 10.11
N ASP A 484 2.99 -11.46 9.36
CA ASP A 484 4.09 -12.26 9.87
C ASP A 484 5.42 -11.72 9.34
N PHE A 485 5.69 -10.43 9.59
CA PHE A 485 6.87 -9.71 9.12
C PHE A 485 7.79 -9.27 10.27
N ASN A 486 9.10 -9.45 10.11
CA ASN A 486 10.09 -8.91 11.01
C ASN A 486 10.51 -7.51 10.54
N PHE A 487 9.92 -6.48 11.15
CA PHE A 487 10.21 -5.08 10.84
C PHE A 487 11.64 -4.63 11.20
N THR A 488 12.39 -5.41 11.99
CA THR A 488 13.79 -5.12 12.30
C THR A 488 14.73 -5.60 11.20
N THR A 489 14.50 -6.81 10.67
CA THR A 489 15.32 -7.37 9.57
C THR A 489 14.76 -7.06 8.19
N PHE A 490 13.54 -6.49 8.14
CA PHE A 490 12.78 -6.23 6.93
C PHE A 490 12.57 -7.48 6.07
N LYS A 491 12.18 -8.59 6.72
CA LYS A 491 11.93 -9.88 6.06
C LYS A 491 10.66 -10.55 6.60
N PRO A 492 9.99 -11.39 5.79
CA PRO A 492 9.01 -12.33 6.31
C PRO A 492 9.62 -13.17 7.43
N THR A 493 8.83 -13.48 8.45
CA THR A 493 9.25 -14.43 9.49
C THR A 493 9.13 -15.86 8.97
N ALA A 494 9.79 -16.81 9.64
CA ALA A 494 9.63 -18.24 9.33
C ALA A 494 8.20 -18.78 9.53
N ASN A 495 7.33 -18.02 10.21
CA ASN A 495 5.92 -18.36 10.40
C ASN A 495 5.01 -17.78 9.30
N ASN A 496 5.56 -16.98 8.37
CA ASN A 496 4.78 -16.44 7.26
C ASN A 496 4.31 -17.59 6.37
N ARG A 497 3.00 -17.63 6.12
CA ARG A 497 2.36 -18.72 5.38
C ARG A 497 2.29 -18.47 3.88
N TRP A 498 2.49 -17.23 3.44
CA TRP A 498 2.35 -16.85 2.03
C TRP A 498 3.68 -16.54 1.35
N PHE A 499 4.68 -16.13 2.12
CA PHE A 499 5.97 -15.65 1.60
C PHE A 499 7.12 -16.46 2.15
N ASN A 500 8.14 -16.65 1.31
CA ASN A 500 9.41 -17.23 1.76
C ASN A 500 10.22 -16.19 2.53
N VAL A 501 11.03 -16.64 3.51
CA VAL A 501 11.92 -15.73 4.26
C VAL A 501 12.97 -15.11 3.35
N ASP A 502 13.52 -15.94 2.46
CA ASP A 502 14.48 -15.56 1.43
C ASP A 502 13.97 -16.10 0.09
N ALA A 503 14.24 -15.37 -0.99
CA ALA A 503 13.83 -15.77 -2.33
C ALA A 503 14.51 -17.07 -2.77
N THR A 504 13.77 -17.92 -3.48
CA THR A 504 14.26 -19.20 -4.01
C THR A 504 14.96 -19.09 -5.37
N HIS A 505 14.97 -17.89 -5.97
CA HIS A 505 15.45 -17.64 -7.32
C HIS A 505 16.24 -16.32 -7.42
N PRO A 506 17.10 -16.12 -8.43
CA PRO A 506 18.08 -15.02 -8.45
C PRO A 506 17.49 -13.65 -8.82
N PHE A 507 16.34 -13.62 -9.47
CA PHE A 507 15.69 -12.38 -9.91
C PHE A 507 14.47 -12.09 -9.05
N ASN A 508 14.69 -11.59 -7.83
CA ASN A 508 13.63 -11.18 -6.92
C ASN A 508 13.96 -9.77 -6.41
N VAL A 509 13.03 -8.84 -6.56
CA VAL A 509 13.21 -7.42 -6.22
C VAL A 509 12.44 -7.05 -4.95
N PHE A 510 11.35 -7.75 -4.65
CA PHE A 510 10.52 -7.55 -3.45
C PHE A 510 10.47 -8.81 -2.56
N PHE A 511 9.28 -9.27 -2.18
CA PHE A 511 9.13 -10.44 -1.30
C PHE A 511 8.59 -11.63 -2.09
N ASP A 512 9.41 -12.68 -2.18
CA ASP A 512 9.13 -13.93 -2.86
C ASP A 512 7.92 -14.66 -2.24
N MET A 513 6.95 -15.02 -3.09
CA MET A 513 5.77 -15.77 -2.67
C MET A 513 6.06 -17.26 -2.59
N ASN A 514 5.47 -17.95 -1.62
CA ASN A 514 5.56 -19.39 -1.50
C ASN A 514 4.45 -20.08 -2.29
N HIS A 515 4.67 -20.42 -3.56
CA HIS A 515 3.63 -21.00 -4.43
C HIS A 515 3.24 -22.45 -4.09
N GLU A 516 4.00 -23.14 -3.24
CA GLU A 516 3.65 -24.47 -2.73
C GLU A 516 2.65 -24.41 -1.58
N SER A 517 2.63 -23.30 -0.84
CA SER A 517 1.75 -23.10 0.30
C SER A 517 0.27 -23.18 -0.12
N PRO A 518 -0.58 -23.93 0.62
CA PRO A 518 -2.02 -23.91 0.39
C PRO A 518 -2.64 -22.52 0.61
N TYR A 519 -1.98 -21.67 1.42
CA TYR A 519 -2.41 -20.31 1.69
C TYR A 519 -2.24 -19.42 0.47
N THR A 520 -1.05 -19.45 -0.13
CA THR A 520 -0.74 -18.76 -1.40
C THR A 520 -1.62 -19.26 -2.52
N LYS A 521 -1.78 -20.58 -2.68
CA LYS A 521 -2.65 -21.16 -3.72
C LYS A 521 -4.08 -20.62 -3.64
N THR A 522 -4.66 -20.58 -2.43
CA THR A 522 -6.03 -20.06 -2.22
C THR A 522 -6.12 -18.57 -2.52
N TYR A 523 -5.13 -17.79 -2.09
CA TYR A 523 -5.09 -16.35 -2.34
C TYR A 523 -4.97 -16.02 -3.84
N LEU A 524 -4.00 -16.62 -4.52
CA LEU A 524 -3.78 -16.40 -5.95
C LEU A 524 -4.96 -16.89 -6.81
N ASP A 525 -5.57 -18.02 -6.46
CA ASP A 525 -6.79 -18.50 -7.13
C ASP A 525 -7.94 -17.50 -6.99
N THR A 526 -8.06 -16.85 -5.83
CA THR A 526 -9.10 -15.83 -5.58
C THR A 526 -8.83 -14.56 -6.38
N ILE A 527 -7.58 -14.12 -6.48
CA ILE A 527 -7.18 -12.97 -7.34
C ILE A 527 -7.52 -13.27 -8.80
N ASN A 528 -7.14 -14.46 -9.28
CA ASN A 528 -7.41 -14.87 -10.66
C ASN A 528 -8.93 -14.93 -10.95
N HIS A 529 -9.72 -15.44 -10.02
CA HIS A 529 -11.18 -15.44 -10.20
C HIS A 529 -11.76 -14.01 -10.21
N TYR A 530 -11.24 -13.14 -9.34
CA TYR A 530 -11.76 -11.78 -9.17
C TYR A 530 -11.65 -10.95 -10.45
N TRP A 531 -10.47 -10.82 -11.06
CA TRP A 531 -10.33 -9.98 -12.25
C TRP A 531 -11.10 -10.53 -13.45
N LEU A 532 -11.11 -11.85 -13.65
CA LEU A 532 -11.90 -12.49 -14.72
C LEU A 532 -13.41 -12.29 -14.54
N ASN A 533 -13.92 -12.29 -13.30
CA ASN A 533 -15.36 -12.18 -13.03
C ASN A 533 -15.84 -10.73 -12.88
N GLU A 534 -15.12 -9.92 -12.10
CA GLU A 534 -15.51 -8.56 -11.74
C GLU A 534 -15.19 -7.54 -12.83
N PHE A 535 -14.03 -7.70 -13.49
CA PHE A 535 -13.55 -6.80 -14.55
C PHE A 535 -13.64 -7.41 -15.94
N LYS A 536 -13.97 -8.70 -16.07
CA LYS A 536 -14.11 -9.40 -17.35
C LYS A 536 -12.89 -9.30 -18.25
N ILE A 537 -11.68 -9.23 -17.69
CA ILE A 537 -10.46 -9.38 -18.51
C ILE A 537 -10.46 -10.75 -19.20
N ASP A 538 -9.70 -10.86 -20.29
CA ASP A 538 -9.72 -12.01 -21.19
C ASP A 538 -8.70 -13.10 -20.83
N GLY A 539 -7.78 -12.77 -19.93
CA GLY A 539 -6.73 -13.63 -19.42
C GLY A 539 -5.57 -12.83 -18.84
N TYR A 540 -4.47 -13.51 -18.61
CA TYR A 540 -3.29 -12.95 -17.94
C TYR A 540 -2.01 -13.14 -18.74
N ARG A 541 -1.07 -12.21 -18.57
CA ARG A 541 0.36 -12.46 -18.69
C ARG A 541 0.94 -12.49 -17.28
N TYR A 542 1.58 -13.60 -16.91
CA TYR A 542 2.21 -13.75 -15.61
C TYR A 542 3.66 -13.31 -15.69
N ASP A 543 3.94 -12.18 -15.06
CA ASP A 543 5.29 -11.66 -14.84
C ASP A 543 6.15 -12.68 -14.10
N LEU A 544 7.35 -12.88 -14.63
CA LEU A 544 8.39 -13.76 -14.12
C LEU A 544 7.82 -15.11 -13.63
N SER A 545 6.98 -15.76 -14.44
CA SER A 545 6.34 -17.04 -14.09
C SER A 545 7.36 -18.15 -13.75
N LYS A 546 8.60 -18.04 -14.22
CA LYS A 546 9.72 -18.91 -13.84
C LYS A 546 10.11 -18.78 -12.36
N GLY A 547 9.84 -17.62 -11.77
CA GLY A 547 9.99 -17.31 -10.35
C GLY A 547 9.01 -18.07 -9.45
N PHE A 548 7.97 -18.70 -9.99
CA PHE A 548 7.03 -19.50 -9.20
C PHE A 548 7.63 -20.84 -8.71
N THR A 549 8.92 -21.07 -8.97
CA THR A 549 9.68 -22.22 -8.48
C THR A 549 9.80 -22.16 -6.97
N GLN A 550 9.81 -23.33 -6.32
CA GLN A 550 10.25 -23.47 -4.92
C GLN A 550 11.53 -24.31 -4.82
N THR A 551 12.15 -24.61 -5.97
CA THR A 551 13.47 -25.23 -6.05
C THR A 551 14.54 -24.18 -5.81
N ASN A 552 15.23 -24.27 -4.68
CA ASN A 552 16.14 -23.24 -4.20
C ASN A 552 17.42 -23.10 -5.05
N ASN A 553 17.43 -22.12 -5.95
CA ASN A 553 18.53 -21.74 -6.83
C ASN A 553 18.79 -20.21 -6.77
N PRO A 554 19.08 -19.64 -5.60
CA PRO A 554 19.00 -18.19 -5.36
C PRO A 554 20.10 -17.39 -6.07
N SER A 555 21.10 -18.04 -6.65
CA SER A 555 22.24 -17.41 -7.31
C SER A 555 22.65 -18.06 -8.63
N ASN A 556 21.90 -19.05 -9.12
CA ASN A 556 22.27 -19.82 -10.30
C ASN A 556 21.16 -19.77 -11.37
N VAL A 557 21.31 -18.82 -12.30
CA VAL A 557 20.34 -18.60 -13.39
C VAL A 557 20.18 -19.85 -14.27
N SER A 558 21.26 -20.55 -14.57
CA SER A 558 21.20 -21.75 -15.42
C SER A 558 20.47 -22.91 -14.72
N ALA A 559 20.73 -23.13 -13.43
CA ALA A 559 20.02 -24.17 -12.66
C ALA A 559 18.54 -23.81 -12.44
N TRP A 560 18.24 -22.54 -12.18
CA TRP A 560 16.86 -22.04 -12.09
C TRP A 560 16.08 -22.17 -13.40
N GLY A 561 16.76 -21.94 -14.53
CA GLY A 561 16.22 -22.09 -15.88
C GLY A 561 16.12 -23.53 -16.38
N ALA A 562 16.69 -24.50 -15.68
CA ALA A 562 16.54 -25.90 -16.03
C ALA A 562 15.10 -26.39 -15.78
N TYR A 563 14.77 -27.54 -16.36
CA TYR A 563 13.47 -28.19 -16.22
C TYR A 563 13.11 -28.41 -14.73
N ASP A 564 11.98 -27.86 -14.30
CA ASP A 564 11.45 -27.96 -12.94
C ASP A 564 10.02 -28.53 -12.92
N ALA A 565 9.90 -29.81 -12.60
CA ALA A 565 8.61 -30.49 -12.51
C ALA A 565 7.66 -29.88 -11.45
N SER A 566 8.20 -29.31 -10.37
CA SER A 566 7.39 -28.71 -9.30
C SER A 566 6.77 -27.39 -9.76
N ARG A 567 7.56 -26.54 -10.43
CA ARG A 567 7.10 -25.29 -11.05
C ARG A 567 6.05 -25.56 -12.12
N ILE A 568 6.26 -26.55 -12.98
CA ILE A 568 5.28 -26.98 -13.98
C ILE A 568 3.96 -27.40 -13.31
N ALA A 569 4.02 -28.18 -12.23
CA ALA A 569 2.84 -28.62 -11.50
C ALA A 569 2.07 -27.44 -10.87
N ILE A 570 2.79 -26.45 -10.33
CA ILE A 570 2.21 -25.20 -9.80
C ILE A 570 1.45 -24.46 -10.90
N LEU A 571 2.09 -24.21 -12.05
CA LEU A 571 1.50 -23.48 -13.18
C LEU A 571 0.29 -24.21 -13.77
N LYS A 572 0.38 -25.53 -13.99
CA LYS A 572 -0.74 -26.37 -14.45
C LYS A 572 -1.93 -26.31 -13.50
N ARG A 573 -1.67 -26.37 -12.20
CA ARG A 573 -2.71 -26.24 -11.16
C ARG A 573 -3.38 -24.86 -11.22
N MET A 574 -2.61 -23.77 -11.39
CA MET A 574 -3.21 -22.43 -11.49
C MET A 574 -4.07 -22.31 -12.75
N ALA A 575 -3.57 -22.76 -13.90
CA ALA A 575 -4.33 -22.74 -15.15
C ALA A 575 -5.60 -23.57 -15.09
N ASP A 576 -5.57 -24.74 -14.44
CA ASP A 576 -6.76 -25.56 -14.22
C ASP A 576 -7.82 -24.85 -13.38
N LYS A 577 -7.42 -24.09 -12.36
CA LYS A 577 -8.34 -23.29 -11.54
C LYS A 577 -8.93 -22.11 -12.29
N ILE A 578 -8.14 -21.50 -13.17
CA ILE A 578 -8.62 -20.46 -14.08
C ILE A 578 -9.65 -21.05 -15.04
N TRP A 579 -9.29 -22.13 -15.75
CA TRP A 579 -10.15 -22.75 -16.76
C TRP A 579 -11.36 -23.47 -16.19
N SER A 580 -11.38 -23.83 -14.90
CA SER A 580 -12.59 -24.37 -14.27
C SER A 580 -13.69 -23.31 -14.09
N HIS A 581 -13.34 -22.03 -14.06
CA HIS A 581 -14.28 -20.91 -13.92
C HIS A 581 -14.48 -20.16 -15.24
N THR A 582 -13.39 -19.93 -15.97
CA THR A 582 -13.38 -19.23 -17.26
C THR A 582 -12.65 -20.10 -18.29
N PRO A 583 -13.33 -21.08 -18.92
CA PRO A 583 -12.71 -22.13 -19.73
C PRO A 583 -11.82 -21.63 -20.87
N ASN A 584 -12.13 -20.45 -21.41
CA ASN A 584 -11.43 -19.90 -22.57
C ASN A 584 -10.36 -18.88 -22.19
N ALA A 585 -10.11 -18.57 -20.91
CA ALA A 585 -9.16 -17.54 -20.48
C ALA A 585 -7.74 -17.77 -21.04
N TYR A 586 -7.08 -16.68 -21.45
CA TYR A 586 -5.67 -16.74 -21.84
C TYR A 586 -4.77 -16.87 -20.62
N VAL A 587 -3.71 -17.65 -20.77
CA VAL A 587 -2.64 -17.81 -19.79
C VAL A 587 -1.33 -17.65 -20.56
N ILE A 588 -0.72 -16.47 -20.47
CA ILE A 588 0.58 -16.13 -21.06
C ILE A 588 1.62 -16.14 -19.93
N LEU A 589 2.81 -16.66 -20.19
CA LEU A 589 3.88 -16.80 -19.23
C LEU A 589 5.14 -16.08 -19.71
N GLU A 590 5.66 -15.15 -18.91
CA GLU A 590 7.07 -14.79 -18.98
C GLU A 590 7.87 -15.91 -18.31
N HIS A 591 8.44 -16.82 -19.10
CA HIS A 591 8.99 -18.07 -18.58
C HIS A 591 10.50 -18.18 -18.81
N PHE A 592 10.95 -18.20 -20.07
CA PHE A 592 12.37 -18.27 -20.42
C PHE A 592 13.10 -19.41 -19.70
N ALA A 593 12.50 -20.60 -19.68
CA ALA A 593 13.04 -21.80 -19.07
C ALA A 593 13.49 -22.82 -20.13
N ASP A 594 13.91 -24.01 -19.71
CA ASP A 594 14.24 -25.11 -20.60
C ASP A 594 13.12 -25.35 -21.63
N ASN A 595 13.52 -25.57 -22.89
CA ASN A 595 12.56 -25.69 -23.98
C ASN A 595 11.58 -26.87 -23.80
N ASN A 596 11.97 -27.94 -23.09
CA ASN A 596 11.05 -29.05 -22.81
C ASN A 596 9.99 -28.68 -21.76
N GLU A 597 10.34 -27.85 -20.78
CA GLU A 597 9.39 -27.32 -19.81
C GLU A 597 8.38 -26.40 -20.51
N GLU A 598 8.88 -25.49 -21.33
CA GLU A 598 8.03 -24.61 -22.16
C GLU A 598 7.12 -25.41 -23.10
N LYS A 599 7.63 -26.46 -23.73
CA LYS A 599 6.82 -27.40 -24.54
C LYS A 599 5.69 -28.01 -23.71
N GLU A 600 6.00 -28.52 -22.53
CA GLU A 600 5.02 -29.20 -21.67
C GLU A 600 3.90 -28.26 -21.20
N LEU A 601 4.23 -27.00 -20.92
CA LEU A 601 3.25 -25.96 -20.53
C LEU A 601 2.39 -25.53 -21.72
N ALA A 602 3.00 -25.36 -22.90
CA ALA A 602 2.28 -24.99 -24.12
C ALA A 602 1.30 -26.09 -24.57
N GLU A 603 1.71 -27.35 -24.50
CA GLU A 603 0.90 -28.49 -24.95
C GLU A 603 -0.15 -28.94 -23.93
N TYR A 604 -0.09 -28.44 -22.69
CA TYR A 604 -0.98 -28.85 -21.60
C TYR A 604 -2.45 -28.63 -21.92
N LYS A 605 -3.21 -29.74 -22.02
CA LYS A 605 -4.64 -29.77 -22.40
C LYS A 605 -4.95 -29.12 -23.76
N SER A 606 -3.98 -29.08 -24.66
CA SER A 606 -4.16 -28.56 -26.02
C SER A 606 -5.30 -29.24 -26.80
N SER A 607 -5.53 -30.53 -26.57
CA SER A 607 -6.67 -31.27 -27.15
C SER A 607 -8.05 -30.75 -26.71
N GLU A 608 -8.13 -30.00 -25.62
CA GLU A 608 -9.32 -29.31 -25.13
C GLU A 608 -9.42 -27.86 -25.65
N GLY A 609 -8.54 -27.45 -26.58
CA GLY A 609 -8.39 -26.05 -27.01
C GLY A 609 -7.67 -25.16 -25.98
N LYS A 610 -7.04 -25.76 -24.96
CA LYS A 610 -6.28 -25.05 -23.91
C LYS A 610 -4.81 -24.91 -24.31
N GLY A 611 -3.89 -24.98 -23.37
CA GLY A 611 -2.47 -24.64 -23.56
C GLY A 611 -2.15 -23.23 -23.09
N MET A 612 -1.02 -23.09 -22.42
CA MET A 612 -0.43 -21.81 -22.03
C MET A 612 0.34 -21.24 -23.22
N MET A 613 0.44 -19.92 -23.28
CA MET A 613 1.26 -19.21 -24.26
C MET A 613 2.51 -18.68 -23.58
N LEU A 614 3.59 -18.52 -24.33
CA LEU A 614 4.91 -18.21 -23.81
C LEU A 614 5.41 -16.92 -24.44
N TRP A 615 5.68 -15.94 -23.59
CA TRP A 615 6.39 -14.74 -24.01
C TRP A 615 7.78 -15.16 -24.50
N SER A 616 8.04 -14.94 -25.79
CA SER A 616 9.20 -15.50 -26.47
C SER A 616 10.06 -14.37 -27.04
N ASN A 617 11.19 -14.14 -26.38
CA ASN A 617 12.09 -13.04 -26.70
C ASN A 617 12.90 -13.33 -27.96
N PHE A 618 12.68 -12.53 -29.00
CA PHE A 618 13.48 -12.51 -30.22
C PHE A 618 14.11 -11.14 -30.49
N ASN A 619 14.14 -10.23 -29.49
CA ASN A 619 14.60 -8.85 -29.66
C ASN A 619 16.00 -8.75 -30.27
N ASN A 620 16.96 -9.54 -29.78
CA ASN A 620 18.32 -9.52 -30.33
C ASN A 620 18.33 -9.95 -31.81
N ALA A 621 17.65 -11.03 -32.15
CA ALA A 621 17.59 -11.52 -33.52
C ALA A 621 16.90 -10.54 -34.46
N PHE A 622 15.80 -9.92 -34.04
CA PHE A 622 15.15 -8.86 -34.81
C PHE A 622 16.06 -7.66 -35.03
N ASN A 623 16.77 -7.21 -33.99
CA ASN A 623 17.75 -6.14 -34.11
C ASN A 623 18.84 -6.47 -35.14
N GLN A 624 19.41 -7.67 -35.11
CA GLN A 624 20.41 -8.08 -36.10
C GLN A 624 19.83 -8.08 -37.53
N ASN A 625 18.62 -8.61 -37.70
CA ASN A 625 17.94 -8.61 -39.00
C ASN A 625 17.69 -7.18 -39.52
N THR A 626 17.16 -6.28 -38.70
CA THR A 626 16.79 -4.93 -39.14
C THR A 626 17.99 -4.00 -39.30
N MET A 627 19.08 -4.25 -38.56
CA MET A 627 20.37 -3.58 -38.78
C MET A 627 21.13 -4.15 -39.99
N GLY A 628 20.65 -5.22 -40.64
CA GLY A 628 21.32 -5.79 -41.82
C GLY A 628 22.55 -6.65 -41.50
N TYR A 629 22.59 -7.28 -40.32
CA TYR A 629 23.62 -8.22 -39.91
C TYR A 629 23.19 -9.69 -40.10
N GLY A 630 24.14 -10.53 -40.50
CA GLY A 630 23.92 -11.95 -40.79
C GLY A 630 24.17 -12.91 -39.61
N SER A 631 24.61 -12.42 -38.45
CA SER A 631 24.91 -13.23 -37.26
C SER A 631 23.85 -13.03 -36.19
N SER A 632 23.58 -14.07 -35.38
CA SER A 632 22.60 -14.05 -34.28
C SER A 632 21.21 -13.52 -34.67
N ASN A 633 20.77 -13.82 -35.89
CA ASN A 633 19.57 -13.27 -36.53
C ASN A 633 18.45 -14.31 -36.70
N ASP A 634 18.55 -15.45 -36.02
CA ASP A 634 17.56 -16.51 -36.15
C ASP A 634 16.27 -16.20 -35.39
N ILE A 635 15.19 -15.98 -36.14
CA ILE A 635 13.82 -15.80 -35.64
C ILE A 635 12.95 -17.04 -35.89
N SER A 636 13.53 -18.12 -36.41
CA SER A 636 12.80 -19.32 -36.83
C SER A 636 12.09 -20.02 -35.66
N GLY A 637 12.56 -19.81 -34.43
CA GLY A 637 11.93 -20.29 -33.20
C GLY A 637 10.53 -19.72 -32.93
N ILE A 638 10.13 -18.63 -33.59
CA ILE A 638 8.73 -18.14 -33.54
C ILE A 638 7.78 -19.20 -34.09
N TYR A 639 8.22 -19.93 -35.13
CA TYR A 639 7.49 -21.07 -35.63
C TYR A 639 7.68 -22.28 -34.72
N PHE A 640 6.64 -22.63 -33.98
CA PHE A 640 6.64 -23.62 -32.90
C PHE A 640 7.23 -25.00 -33.26
N VAL A 641 7.15 -25.43 -34.53
CA VAL A 641 7.74 -26.71 -34.99
C VAL A 641 9.26 -26.70 -34.86
N ASN A 642 9.92 -25.55 -35.07
CA ASN A 642 11.37 -25.42 -34.90
C ASN A 642 11.79 -25.53 -33.43
N ARG A 643 10.84 -25.35 -32.50
CA ARG A 643 10.99 -25.59 -31.07
C ARG A 643 10.58 -27.01 -30.65
N SER A 644 10.24 -27.87 -31.62
CA SER A 644 9.72 -29.23 -31.41
C SER A 644 8.38 -29.28 -30.65
N PHE A 645 7.58 -28.22 -30.72
CA PHE A 645 6.24 -28.18 -30.15
C PHE A 645 5.22 -28.72 -31.16
N THR A 646 4.06 -29.14 -30.68
CA THR A 646 2.92 -29.59 -31.50
C THR A 646 1.81 -28.54 -31.64
N VAL A 647 1.91 -27.42 -30.91
CA VAL A 647 0.95 -26.31 -30.93
C VAL A 647 1.64 -24.95 -31.01
N PRO A 648 1.00 -23.93 -31.62
CA PRO A 648 1.52 -22.56 -31.70
C PRO A 648 1.39 -21.86 -30.33
N GLY A 649 2.34 -22.10 -29.44
CA GLY A 649 2.35 -21.55 -28.07
C GLY A 649 3.22 -20.30 -27.88
N ALA A 650 3.97 -19.85 -28.88
CA ALA A 650 4.91 -18.73 -28.74
C ALA A 650 4.25 -17.39 -29.07
N ILE A 651 4.38 -16.41 -28.17
CA ILE A 651 4.16 -14.99 -28.43
C ILE A 651 5.53 -14.38 -28.75
N GLY A 652 5.89 -14.41 -30.04
CA GLY A 652 7.15 -13.82 -30.51
C GLY A 652 7.05 -12.31 -30.61
N TYR A 653 8.03 -11.59 -30.06
CA TYR A 653 8.08 -10.13 -30.09
C TYR A 653 9.44 -9.59 -30.55
N MET A 654 9.41 -8.38 -31.14
CA MET A 654 10.61 -7.63 -31.54
C MET A 654 11.08 -6.70 -30.42
N GLU A 655 10.14 -6.07 -29.73
CA GLU A 655 10.36 -5.14 -28.63
C GLU A 655 9.30 -5.41 -27.56
N SER A 656 9.64 -5.07 -26.33
CA SER A 656 8.78 -5.08 -25.15
C SER A 656 9.20 -3.95 -24.22
N HIS A 657 8.51 -3.80 -23.09
CA HIS A 657 8.94 -2.92 -22.00
C HIS A 657 10.34 -3.27 -21.43
N ASP A 658 10.77 -4.54 -21.51
CA ASP A 658 12.10 -4.98 -21.05
C ASP A 658 13.21 -4.68 -22.08
N GLU A 659 12.91 -4.88 -23.37
CA GLU A 659 13.90 -4.77 -24.44
C GLU A 659 13.44 -3.86 -25.60
N GLU A 660 13.74 -2.58 -25.46
CA GLU A 660 13.43 -1.56 -26.47
C GLU A 660 14.58 -1.34 -27.48
N ARG A 661 14.39 -0.34 -28.36
CA ARG A 661 15.42 0.41 -29.13
C ARG A 661 15.76 -0.12 -30.52
N LEU A 662 14.88 -0.87 -31.16
CA LEU A 662 15.11 -1.40 -32.51
C LEU A 662 15.38 -0.28 -33.53
N MET A 663 14.52 0.74 -33.60
CA MET A 663 14.72 1.86 -34.53
C MET A 663 15.96 2.68 -34.19
N HIS A 664 16.22 2.91 -32.89
CA HIS A 664 17.43 3.62 -32.46
C HIS A 664 18.70 2.86 -32.89
N LYS A 665 18.73 1.54 -32.69
CA LYS A 665 19.86 0.68 -33.09
C LYS A 665 20.05 0.67 -34.60
N ASN A 666 18.97 0.61 -35.40
CA ASN A 666 19.07 0.73 -36.86
C ASN A 666 19.72 2.06 -37.29
N LEU A 667 19.33 3.18 -36.68
CA LEU A 667 19.87 4.50 -37.02
C LEU A 667 21.33 4.69 -36.59
N GLN A 668 21.75 4.08 -35.49
CA GLN A 668 23.10 4.25 -34.93
C GLN A 668 24.10 3.22 -35.44
N PHE A 669 23.64 1.99 -35.67
CA PHE A 669 24.47 0.80 -35.88
C PHE A 669 24.02 -0.03 -37.08
N GLY A 670 23.12 0.47 -37.92
CA GLY A 670 22.74 -0.17 -39.16
C GLY A 670 23.96 -0.41 -40.06
N ASN A 671 24.03 -1.59 -40.65
CA ASN A 671 25.10 -2.00 -41.54
C ASN A 671 25.01 -1.20 -42.85
N SER A 672 25.95 -0.29 -43.06
CA SER A 672 26.00 0.56 -44.26
C SER A 672 27.12 0.15 -45.23
N ALA A 673 26.83 0.20 -46.53
CA ALA A 673 27.81 0.06 -47.60
C ALA A 673 27.72 1.26 -48.57
N GLY A 674 28.65 2.21 -48.43
CA GLY A 674 28.66 3.44 -49.25
C GLY A 674 27.51 4.38 -48.88
N LEU A 675 26.67 4.75 -49.85
CA LEU A 675 25.46 5.55 -49.62
C LEU A 675 24.21 4.72 -49.26
N TYR A 676 24.32 3.39 -49.25
CA TYR A 676 23.25 2.51 -48.82
C TYR A 676 23.43 2.18 -47.34
N SER A 677 22.44 2.55 -46.54
CA SER A 677 22.32 2.22 -45.11
C SER A 677 21.10 1.35 -44.87
#